data_AF-A0A3D5HPN4-F1
#
_entry.id   AF-A0A3D5HPN4-F1
#
_cell.length_a   1.000
_cell.length_b   1.000
_cell.length_c   1.000
_cell.angle_alpha   90.00
_cell.angle_beta   90.00
_cell.angle_gamma   90.00
#
_symmetry.space_group_name_H-M   'P 1'
#
loop_
_entity.id
_entity.type
_entity.pdbx_description
1 polymer ?
#
loop_
_entity_poly.entity_id
_entity_poly.type
_entity_poly.pdbx_seq_one_letter_code
_entity_poly.pdbx_strand_id
1 'polypeptide(L)'
;MAKVALVETKPSRTNYSKEFDNAFDFEQFQLCSDPTIKKVLKRDCDLDIDTSLYDWIILVGSEALKYFTKINSVTEYSGKLVEDKFLPVINPSMLAFKPEARKTWEDSKTNIIQYISGEKVDAVIDDSIAFGIQDTETANEFLRKAIAHDNEYIALDSETTGLYPRDGYMLGISLCYDGSTAAYLDTSVFDETTEDLMRELFAKKTVVFHNAKFDIAFFEYHFDVKFPNFEDTMLLHYLIDENPGTHGLKQLAIKYTDYGDYEKPMYDWMDQYRKDNKVLKSDFCWEWIPFDVMKVYAAMDALVTFIIFEKFKKIKENSKLKAVYDNLLIPGTRFLIGIQDNGVPFDAERLSFAQELMQQDIDKAISTLYENPAIEKFEAINGKDFNPNSTVQLRSLLFDFLGLKPVGKKTGTGADSTDAEVLNILARESEVPGLILDIRQKSKIKNTYLDKIIPQLDRDSHLRTGFNLHSTTSGRLSSSGKLNMQQIPRDNPIVKGCIKASEGNKIVAMDLTTAEVYVAAKLAHDEALMEVFRSGGNFHSTIAKTVFKLPCAVEEVADLYSTERQAAKAVTFGIMYGAGAKKISDEVTKSSGTIFTKGEAQEVITDYFNTFHSLKKWITYNERFIEQNGFIYSFFGRKRRLHNVHSTDKAIRSHTIRSGLNFLVQSTASDINLLGAVDAHAHIKQTGINAKIFALVHDSILAEVVESDIEEYCEILKHFVQLDRGVSIYGAPIGCDFEIGKDYSMGKFSKQYGSNN
;
A
#
# COMPACT_ATOMS: atom_id res chain seq x y z
N MET A 1 12.59 38.58 -24.15
CA MET A 1 12.78 37.33 -23.39
C MET A 1 11.79 37.37 -22.23
N ALA A 2 11.20 36.23 -21.90
CA ALA A 2 10.30 36.14 -20.75
C ALA A 2 11.05 36.59 -19.49
N LYS A 3 10.39 37.39 -18.64
CA LYS A 3 10.97 37.86 -17.39
C LYS A 3 10.77 36.79 -16.31
N VAL A 4 11.87 36.19 -15.85
CA VAL A 4 11.85 35.04 -14.96
C VAL A 4 12.37 35.42 -13.57
N ALA A 5 11.69 34.97 -12.52
CA ALA A 5 12.21 34.97 -11.15
C ALA A 5 12.55 33.54 -10.73
N LEU A 6 13.57 33.37 -9.89
CA LEU A 6 13.87 32.12 -9.20
C LEU A 6 13.84 32.37 -7.70
N VAL A 7 12.97 31.67 -6.99
CA VAL A 7 12.83 31.78 -5.53
C VAL A 7 13.30 30.49 -4.87
N GLU A 8 14.38 30.57 -4.10
CA GLU A 8 14.83 29.47 -3.23
C GLU A 8 14.42 29.71 -1.77
N THR A 9 14.49 28.67 -0.94
CA THR A 9 14.10 28.79 0.47
C THR A 9 15.03 29.71 1.28
N LYS A 10 16.34 29.65 1.00
CA LYS A 10 17.39 30.39 1.71
C LYS A 10 18.63 30.50 0.83
N PRO A 11 19.56 31.44 1.09
CA PRO A 11 20.78 31.58 0.30
C PRO A 11 21.54 30.25 0.20
N SER A 12 21.77 29.78 -1.02
CA SER A 12 22.57 28.59 -1.28
C SER A 12 23.82 28.89 -2.11
N ARG A 13 24.79 27.97 -2.11
CA ARG A 13 25.99 28.04 -2.98
C ARG A 13 25.72 27.46 -4.38
N THR A 14 24.46 27.13 -4.68
CA THR A 14 24.07 26.55 -5.96
C THR A 14 24.15 27.62 -7.04
N ASN A 15 24.84 27.32 -8.14
CA ASN A 15 24.87 28.21 -9.30
C ASN A 15 23.71 27.83 -10.23
N TYR A 16 22.52 28.41 -10.01
CA TYR A 16 21.33 28.06 -10.76
C TYR A 16 21.45 28.37 -12.26
N SER A 17 22.20 29.41 -12.67
CA SER A 17 22.43 29.69 -14.09
C SER A 17 23.14 28.52 -14.77
N LYS A 18 24.17 27.95 -14.12
CA LYS A 18 24.85 26.75 -14.62
C LYS A 18 23.96 25.52 -14.56
N GLU A 19 23.18 25.37 -13.50
CA GLU A 19 22.24 24.25 -13.35
C GLU A 19 21.20 24.21 -14.48
N PHE A 20 20.74 25.37 -14.96
CA PHE A 20 19.85 25.51 -16.13
C PHE A 20 20.60 25.73 -17.46
N ASP A 21 21.87 25.33 -17.56
CA ASP A 21 22.72 25.42 -18.77
C ASP A 21 22.84 26.83 -19.38
N ASN A 22 22.57 27.88 -18.60
CA ASN A 22 22.47 29.28 -19.06
C ASN A 22 21.41 29.47 -20.17
N ALA A 23 20.32 28.69 -20.13
CA ALA A 23 19.27 28.73 -21.13
C ALA A 23 18.42 30.02 -21.11
N PHE A 24 18.36 30.72 -19.97
CA PHE A 24 17.61 31.97 -19.78
C PHE A 24 18.18 32.77 -18.60
N ASP A 25 17.91 34.08 -18.59
CA ASP A 25 18.22 34.98 -17.48
C ASP A 25 17.08 34.99 -16.46
N PHE A 26 17.41 35.14 -15.18
CA PHE A 26 16.42 35.26 -14.10
C PHE A 26 16.92 36.14 -12.96
N GLU A 27 15.98 36.76 -12.25
CA GLU A 27 16.25 37.42 -10.98
C GLU A 27 16.13 36.41 -9.83
N GLN A 28 17.18 36.28 -9.00
CA GLN A 28 17.22 35.30 -7.92
C GLN A 28 16.82 35.92 -6.58
N PHE A 29 15.87 35.29 -5.90
CA PHE A 29 15.31 35.67 -4.61
C PHE A 29 15.38 34.54 -3.61
N GLN A 30 15.29 34.88 -2.32
CA GLN A 30 15.21 33.91 -1.23
C GLN A 30 14.00 34.21 -0.34
N LEU A 31 13.30 33.18 0.11
CA LEU A 31 12.21 33.35 1.08
C LEU A 31 12.70 33.93 2.40
N CYS A 32 13.87 33.49 2.89
CA CYS A 32 14.46 33.86 4.16
C CYS A 32 15.93 34.25 3.96
N SER A 33 16.30 35.48 4.30
CA SER A 33 17.67 35.97 4.17
C SER A 33 18.66 35.34 5.16
N ASP A 34 18.19 34.83 6.32
CA ASP A 34 19.03 34.18 7.32
C ASP A 34 19.35 32.70 6.96
N PRO A 35 20.60 32.36 6.61
CA PRO A 35 20.98 31.00 6.23
C PRO A 35 21.08 30.03 7.41
N THR A 36 21.13 30.53 8.66
CA THR A 36 21.33 29.75 9.88
C THR A 36 20.07 29.04 10.36
N ILE A 37 18.90 29.51 9.91
CA ILE A 37 17.62 28.90 10.24
C ILE A 37 17.54 27.50 9.62
N LYS A 38 17.37 26.49 10.49
CA LYS A 38 17.31 25.08 10.08
C LYS A 38 16.04 24.75 9.32
N LYS A 39 14.91 25.35 9.71
CA LYS A 39 13.61 25.17 9.07
C LYS A 39 12.92 26.53 9.01
N VAL A 40 12.76 27.05 7.80
CA VAL A 40 12.07 28.33 7.53
C VAL A 40 10.57 28.12 7.78
N LEU A 41 10.00 28.95 8.63
CA LEU A 41 8.56 29.06 8.86
C LEU A 41 8.04 30.36 8.24
N LYS A 42 6.72 30.48 8.12
CA LYS A 42 6.08 31.68 7.54
C LYS A 42 6.51 33.00 8.20
N ARG A 43 6.81 32.98 9.51
CA ARG A 43 7.30 34.15 10.27
C ARG A 43 8.75 34.53 9.97
N ASP A 44 9.51 33.59 9.41
CA ASP A 44 10.92 33.74 9.09
C ASP A 44 11.09 34.22 7.64
N CYS A 45 10.02 34.23 6.83
CA CYS A 45 10.07 34.71 5.46
C CYS A 45 10.09 36.24 5.41
N ASP A 46 11.11 36.81 4.74
CA ASP A 46 11.34 38.25 4.57
C ASP A 46 11.37 38.68 3.09
N LEU A 47 10.95 37.79 2.19
CA LEU A 47 10.80 38.09 0.76
C LEU A 47 9.69 39.13 0.49
N ASP A 48 10.04 40.17 -0.23
CA ASP A 48 9.13 41.14 -0.83
C ASP A 48 9.31 41.11 -2.36
N ILE A 49 8.35 40.49 -3.06
CA ILE A 49 8.37 40.33 -4.52
C ILE A 49 6.98 40.58 -5.10
N ASP A 50 6.91 41.46 -6.10
CA ASP A 50 5.71 41.60 -6.92
C ASP A 50 5.72 40.54 -8.03
N THR A 51 4.97 39.45 -7.81
CA THR A 51 4.89 38.34 -8.77
C THR A 51 4.26 38.75 -10.10
N SER A 52 3.52 39.86 -10.19
CA SER A 52 2.90 40.31 -11.45
C SER A 52 3.91 40.83 -12.48
N LEU A 53 5.13 41.14 -12.03
CA LEU A 53 6.22 41.64 -12.87
C LEU A 53 7.00 40.55 -13.60
N TYR A 54 6.67 39.27 -13.40
CA TYR A 54 7.37 38.13 -13.97
C TYR A 54 6.39 37.25 -14.75
N ASP A 55 6.81 36.85 -15.94
CA ASP A 55 6.09 35.89 -16.79
C ASP A 55 6.17 34.49 -16.19
N TRP A 56 7.31 34.15 -15.55
CA TRP A 56 7.54 32.85 -14.93
C TRP A 56 8.25 32.98 -13.58
N ILE A 57 7.90 32.11 -12.63
CA ILE A 57 8.54 32.05 -11.31
C ILE A 57 8.93 30.61 -10.99
N ILE A 58 10.24 30.36 -10.96
CA ILE A 58 10.80 29.05 -10.59
C ILE A 58 10.83 28.94 -9.07
N LEU A 59 10.18 27.92 -8.51
CA LEU A 59 10.07 27.71 -7.06
C LEU A 59 10.95 26.54 -6.62
N VAL A 60 12.09 26.82 -5.99
CA VAL A 60 13.06 25.78 -5.61
C VAL A 60 12.76 25.22 -4.23
N GLY A 61 12.29 23.97 -4.20
CA GLY A 61 11.97 23.24 -2.97
C GLY A 61 10.53 23.44 -2.48
N SER A 62 10.08 22.54 -1.58
CA SER A 62 8.69 22.54 -1.09
C SER A 62 8.32 23.80 -0.32
N GLU A 63 9.24 24.44 0.39
CA GLU A 63 8.91 25.64 1.17
C GLU A 63 8.64 26.85 0.27
N ALA A 64 9.39 27.00 -0.83
CA ALA A 64 9.11 27.99 -1.88
C ALA A 64 7.73 27.75 -2.50
N LEU A 65 7.45 26.50 -2.90
CA LEU A 65 6.16 26.14 -3.49
C LEU A 65 4.97 26.42 -2.55
N LYS A 66 5.07 26.03 -1.28
CA LYS A 66 4.03 26.27 -0.26
C LYS A 66 3.80 27.74 0.05
N TYR A 67 4.80 28.59 -0.17
CA TYR A 67 4.67 30.01 0.12
C TYR A 67 3.78 30.71 -0.91
N PHE A 68 3.94 30.37 -2.18
CA PHE A 68 3.17 30.97 -3.28
C PHE A 68 1.88 30.23 -3.62
N THR A 69 1.78 28.94 -3.30
CA THR A 69 0.66 28.07 -3.69
C THR A 69 0.13 27.28 -2.48
N LYS A 70 -0.96 26.53 -2.66
CA LYS A 70 -1.45 25.58 -1.64
C LYS A 70 -0.74 24.21 -1.67
N ILE A 71 0.25 24.01 -2.52
CA ILE A 71 0.87 22.71 -2.78
C ILE A 71 1.99 22.43 -1.78
N ASN A 72 2.01 21.22 -1.20
CA ASN A 72 2.94 20.84 -0.13
C ASN A 72 4.19 20.06 -0.59
N SER A 73 4.16 19.48 -1.79
CA SER A 73 5.15 18.52 -2.28
C SER A 73 5.72 19.00 -3.61
N VAL A 74 6.95 19.53 -3.60
CA VAL A 74 7.62 19.96 -4.83
C VAL A 74 7.93 18.79 -5.76
N THR A 75 8.10 17.59 -5.22
CA THR A 75 8.49 16.41 -6.01
C THR A 75 7.41 15.98 -7.00
N GLU A 76 6.13 16.17 -6.66
CA GLU A 76 5.00 15.82 -7.52
C GLU A 76 4.84 16.78 -8.70
N TYR A 77 5.16 18.06 -8.50
CA TYR A 77 4.96 19.13 -9.48
C TYR A 77 6.26 19.58 -10.14
N SER A 78 7.39 18.93 -9.84
CA SER A 78 8.72 19.34 -10.30
C SER A 78 8.78 19.43 -11.83
N GLY A 79 9.08 20.62 -12.34
CA GLY A 79 9.17 20.99 -13.74
C GLY A 79 7.85 21.07 -14.48
N LYS A 80 6.75 21.33 -13.77
CA LYS A 80 5.40 21.41 -14.34
C LYS A 80 4.82 22.79 -14.09
N LEU A 81 3.87 23.20 -14.92
CA LEU A 81 3.16 24.45 -14.73
C LEU A 81 2.16 24.33 -13.57
N VAL A 82 2.17 25.32 -12.69
CA VAL A 82 1.25 25.48 -11.56
C VAL A 82 0.72 26.91 -11.55
N GLU A 83 -0.60 27.08 -11.41
CA GLU A 83 -1.27 28.39 -11.29
C GLU A 83 -0.71 29.41 -12.31
N ASP A 84 -0.70 29.00 -13.59
CA ASP A 84 -0.38 29.78 -14.80
C ASP A 84 1.06 30.27 -15.01
N LYS A 85 1.89 30.38 -13.95
CA LYS A 85 3.26 30.90 -14.08
C LYS A 85 4.31 30.29 -13.13
N PHE A 86 3.91 29.44 -12.18
CA PHE A 86 4.84 28.86 -11.24
C PHE A 86 5.42 27.56 -11.77
N LEU A 87 6.75 27.44 -11.70
CA LEU A 87 7.52 26.30 -12.18
C LEU A 87 8.33 25.70 -11.02
N PRO A 88 7.71 24.87 -10.17
CA PRO A 88 8.42 24.26 -9.05
C PRO A 88 9.54 23.33 -9.52
N VAL A 89 10.61 23.23 -8.73
CA VAL A 89 11.70 22.30 -8.99
C VAL A 89 12.31 21.81 -7.69
N ILE A 90 12.70 20.54 -7.66
CA ILE A 90 13.46 20.01 -6.52
C ILE A 90 14.79 20.76 -6.34
N ASN A 91 15.29 20.87 -5.11
CA ASN A 91 16.57 21.53 -4.87
C ASN A 91 17.73 20.61 -5.32
N PRO A 92 18.61 21.01 -6.25
CA PRO A 92 19.65 20.14 -6.81
C PRO A 92 20.66 19.66 -5.77
N SER A 93 20.84 20.39 -4.67
CA SER A 93 21.68 19.92 -3.55
C SER A 93 21.20 18.59 -2.97
N MET A 94 19.92 18.25 -3.13
CA MET A 94 19.38 16.97 -2.67
C MET A 94 19.91 15.77 -3.43
N LEU A 95 20.39 15.96 -4.66
CA LEU A 95 20.94 14.88 -5.49
C LEU A 95 22.19 14.24 -4.87
N ALA A 96 22.86 14.93 -3.95
CA ALA A 96 24.01 14.40 -3.22
C ALA A 96 23.62 13.28 -2.23
N PHE A 97 22.40 13.32 -1.67
CA PHE A 97 21.92 12.36 -0.67
C PHE A 97 20.67 11.58 -1.10
N LYS A 98 19.99 12.02 -2.16
CA LYS A 98 18.88 11.34 -2.85
C LYS A 98 19.19 11.21 -4.35
N PRO A 99 20.18 10.38 -4.74
CA PRO A 99 20.55 10.19 -6.14
C PRO A 99 19.40 9.67 -7.02
N GLU A 100 18.41 8.99 -6.44
CA GLU A 100 17.20 8.53 -7.12
C GLU A 100 16.38 9.67 -7.74
N ALA A 101 16.49 10.89 -7.22
CA ALA A 101 15.77 12.06 -7.74
C ALA A 101 16.46 12.71 -8.98
N ARG A 102 17.60 12.18 -9.44
CA ARG A 102 18.35 12.77 -10.57
C ARG A 102 17.55 12.81 -11.85
N LYS A 103 16.83 11.74 -12.18
CA LYS A 103 15.99 11.72 -13.39
C LYS A 103 14.90 12.80 -13.31
N THR A 104 14.25 12.91 -12.15
CA THR A 104 13.25 13.96 -11.91
C THR A 104 13.84 15.35 -12.09
N TRP A 105 15.06 15.60 -11.60
CA TRP A 105 15.75 16.88 -11.81
C TRP A 105 15.97 17.19 -13.29
N GLU A 106 16.56 16.28 -14.06
CA GLU A 106 16.86 16.49 -15.49
C GLU A 106 15.58 16.70 -16.31
N ASP A 107 14.56 15.87 -16.07
CA ASP A 107 13.25 15.99 -16.71
C ASP A 107 12.61 17.35 -16.34
N SER A 108 12.75 17.78 -15.09
CA SER A 108 12.18 19.05 -14.63
C SER A 108 12.86 20.26 -15.26
N LYS A 109 14.20 20.24 -15.25
CA LYS A 109 15.04 21.26 -15.88
C LYS A 109 14.66 21.45 -17.34
N THR A 110 14.55 20.34 -18.08
CA THR A 110 14.17 20.35 -19.50
C THR A 110 12.80 20.99 -19.70
N ASN A 111 11.78 20.55 -18.93
CA ASN A 111 10.44 21.12 -19.05
C ASN A 111 10.39 22.61 -18.71
N ILE A 112 11.11 23.07 -17.69
CA ILE A 112 11.16 24.48 -17.28
C ILE A 112 11.72 25.34 -18.42
N ILE A 113 12.81 24.89 -19.05
CA ILE A 113 13.39 25.57 -20.21
C ILE A 113 12.36 25.64 -21.36
N GLN A 114 11.61 24.56 -21.60
CA GLN A 114 10.60 24.52 -22.66
C GLN A 114 9.39 25.42 -22.39
N TYR A 115 8.92 25.53 -21.14
CA TYR A 115 7.85 26.48 -20.78
C TYR A 115 8.31 27.93 -20.96
N ILE A 116 9.52 28.26 -20.46
CA ILE A 116 10.06 29.62 -20.53
C ILE A 116 10.34 30.05 -21.97
N SER A 117 10.79 29.13 -22.82
CA SER A 117 11.02 29.37 -24.26
C SER A 117 9.75 29.39 -25.10
N GLY A 118 8.62 28.92 -24.56
CA GLY A 118 7.35 28.76 -25.29
C GLY A 118 7.28 27.52 -26.18
N GLU A 119 8.25 26.61 -26.10
CA GLU A 119 8.21 25.31 -26.79
C GLU A 119 7.14 24.38 -26.19
N LYS A 120 6.75 24.61 -24.94
CA LYS A 120 5.73 23.83 -24.23
C LYS A 120 4.63 24.74 -23.70
N VAL A 121 3.39 24.39 -24.02
CA VAL A 121 2.17 25.05 -23.56
C VAL A 121 1.17 23.94 -23.19
N ASP A 122 0.47 24.10 -22.07
CA ASP A 122 -0.57 23.16 -21.67
C ASP A 122 -1.80 23.34 -22.59
N ALA A 123 -2.50 22.25 -22.89
CA ALA A 123 -3.67 22.25 -23.75
C ALA A 123 -4.83 23.01 -23.10
N VAL A 124 -5.50 23.85 -23.90
CA VAL A 124 -6.75 24.50 -23.48
C VAL A 124 -7.89 23.51 -23.65
N ILE A 125 -8.61 23.23 -22.56
CA ILE A 125 -9.73 22.28 -22.55
C ILE A 125 -11.01 23.06 -22.87
N ASP A 126 -11.71 22.64 -23.92
CA ASP A 126 -13.02 23.17 -24.33
C ASP A 126 -13.96 22.03 -24.76
N ASP A 127 -15.19 22.39 -25.16
CA ASP A 127 -16.22 21.43 -25.58
C ASP A 127 -15.84 20.62 -26.84
N SER A 128 -14.79 20.99 -27.58
CA SER A 128 -14.27 20.16 -28.69
C SER A 128 -13.42 18.98 -28.21
N ILE A 129 -12.97 19.01 -26.95
CA ILE A 129 -12.15 17.97 -26.31
C ILE A 129 -12.98 17.19 -25.28
N ALA A 130 -13.70 17.90 -24.41
CA ALA A 130 -14.43 17.34 -23.27
C ALA A 130 -15.83 17.93 -23.21
N PHE A 131 -16.86 17.12 -23.46
CA PHE A 131 -18.26 17.57 -23.52
C PHE A 131 -19.20 16.70 -22.68
N GLY A 132 -20.42 17.19 -22.45
CA GLY A 132 -21.44 16.51 -21.68
C GLY A 132 -22.67 16.13 -22.51
N ILE A 133 -23.33 15.03 -22.14
CA ILE A 133 -24.55 14.53 -22.78
C ILE A 133 -25.66 14.39 -21.72
N GLN A 134 -26.77 15.12 -21.91
CA GLN A 134 -27.98 15.08 -21.08
C GLN A 134 -29.26 14.74 -21.90
N ASP A 135 -29.09 14.14 -23.09
CA ASP A 135 -30.17 13.72 -23.97
C ASP A 135 -29.98 12.24 -24.38
N THR A 136 -31.04 11.44 -24.24
CA THR A 136 -31.00 9.98 -24.48
C THR A 136 -30.67 9.62 -25.92
N GLU A 137 -31.23 10.32 -26.91
CA GLU A 137 -30.94 10.02 -28.32
C GLU A 137 -29.47 10.34 -28.65
N THR A 138 -28.96 11.45 -28.14
CA THR A 138 -27.55 11.84 -28.29
C THR A 138 -26.61 10.84 -27.61
N ALA A 139 -26.97 10.32 -26.44
CA ALA A 139 -26.22 9.26 -25.76
C ALA A 139 -26.19 7.97 -26.60
N ASN A 140 -27.34 7.55 -27.12
CA ASN A 140 -27.47 6.37 -27.98
C ASN A 140 -26.67 6.52 -29.29
N GLU A 141 -26.69 7.70 -29.93
CA GLU A 141 -25.89 7.98 -31.12
C GLU A 141 -24.38 7.91 -30.81
N PHE A 142 -23.96 8.48 -29.67
CA PHE A 142 -22.56 8.44 -29.23
C PHE A 142 -22.08 7.00 -28.97
N LEU A 143 -22.87 6.18 -28.29
CA LEU A 143 -22.54 4.77 -28.07
C LEU A 143 -22.48 3.98 -29.37
N ARG A 144 -23.41 4.20 -30.32
CA ARG A 144 -23.35 3.58 -31.66
C ARG A 144 -22.09 3.96 -32.41
N LYS A 145 -21.64 5.22 -32.33
CA LYS A 145 -20.36 5.66 -32.90
C LYS A 145 -19.19 4.94 -32.25
N ALA A 146 -19.16 4.83 -30.92
CA ALA A 146 -18.13 4.09 -30.20
C ALA A 146 -18.07 2.61 -30.62
N ILE A 147 -19.22 1.96 -30.79
CA ILE A 147 -19.34 0.57 -31.26
C ILE A 147 -18.82 0.41 -32.70
N ALA A 148 -19.10 1.39 -33.56
CA ALA A 148 -18.74 1.38 -34.98
C ALA A 148 -17.29 1.83 -35.25
N HIS A 149 -16.66 2.54 -34.31
CA HIS A 149 -15.30 3.05 -34.48
C HIS A 149 -14.27 1.92 -34.65
N ASP A 150 -13.20 2.15 -35.42
CA ASP A 150 -12.21 1.11 -35.74
C ASP A 150 -11.27 0.79 -34.57
N ASN A 151 -11.14 1.70 -33.58
CA ASN A 151 -10.31 1.46 -32.41
C ASN A 151 -10.80 0.25 -31.60
N GLU A 152 -9.88 -0.64 -31.25
CA GLU A 152 -10.14 -1.81 -30.41
C GLU A 152 -10.41 -1.42 -28.95
N TYR A 153 -9.73 -0.38 -28.48
CA TYR A 153 -9.78 0.09 -27.10
C TYR A 153 -10.73 1.27 -26.97
N ILE A 154 -11.39 1.33 -25.82
CA ILE A 154 -12.11 2.52 -25.33
C ILE A 154 -11.68 2.76 -23.89
N ALA A 155 -11.63 4.01 -23.45
CA ALA A 155 -11.48 4.33 -22.04
C ALA A 155 -12.83 4.65 -21.42
N LEU A 156 -13.06 4.14 -20.21
CA LEU A 156 -14.30 4.28 -19.47
C LEU A 156 -13.96 4.64 -18.02
N ASP A 157 -14.74 5.53 -17.45
CA ASP A 157 -14.64 5.94 -16.05
C ASP A 157 -16.04 6.25 -15.48
N SER A 158 -16.17 6.26 -14.16
CA SER A 158 -17.44 6.42 -13.46
C SER A 158 -17.40 7.48 -12.36
N GLU A 159 -18.46 8.29 -12.33
CA GLU A 159 -18.68 9.24 -11.24
C GLU A 159 -19.76 8.72 -10.30
N THR A 160 -19.51 8.75 -8.99
CA THR A 160 -20.39 8.08 -8.02
C THR A 160 -20.54 8.90 -6.72
N THR A 161 -21.60 8.60 -5.96
CA THR A 161 -21.85 9.24 -4.67
C THR A 161 -21.08 8.63 -3.51
N GLY A 162 -20.38 7.51 -3.71
CA GLY A 162 -19.71 6.76 -2.66
C GLY A 162 -18.55 5.91 -3.15
N LEU A 163 -17.75 5.38 -2.23
CA LEU A 163 -16.57 4.58 -2.59
C LEU A 163 -16.88 3.09 -2.84
N TYR A 164 -18.13 2.67 -2.63
CA TYR A 164 -18.58 1.29 -2.74
C TYR A 164 -19.98 1.23 -3.37
N PRO A 165 -20.26 0.29 -4.29
CA PRO A 165 -21.53 0.24 -5.02
C PRO A 165 -22.78 0.07 -4.15
N ARG A 166 -22.64 -0.57 -2.99
CA ARG A 166 -23.76 -0.79 -2.05
C ARG A 166 -24.08 0.41 -1.16
N ASP A 167 -23.12 1.34 -1.03
CA ASP A 167 -23.23 2.54 -0.19
C ASP A 167 -23.38 3.83 -1.03
N GLY A 168 -23.53 3.70 -2.35
CA GLY A 168 -23.60 4.81 -3.28
C GLY A 168 -24.30 4.40 -4.58
N TYR A 169 -24.35 5.32 -5.54
CA TYR A 169 -24.88 5.08 -6.88
C TYR A 169 -24.08 5.89 -7.91
N MET A 170 -24.22 5.51 -9.18
CA MET A 170 -23.56 6.17 -10.30
C MET A 170 -24.30 7.45 -10.71
N LEU A 171 -23.57 8.55 -10.79
CA LEU A 171 -24.01 9.87 -11.26
C LEU A 171 -23.90 9.98 -12.78
N GLY A 172 -22.87 9.37 -13.36
CA GLY A 172 -22.65 9.36 -14.80
C GLY A 172 -21.48 8.47 -15.17
N ILE A 173 -21.27 8.33 -16.48
CA ILE A 173 -20.13 7.61 -17.05
C ILE A 173 -19.40 8.53 -18.01
N SER A 174 -18.09 8.41 -18.08
CA SER A 174 -17.27 9.12 -19.05
C SER A 174 -16.63 8.12 -20.02
N LEU A 175 -16.62 8.45 -21.32
CA LEU A 175 -16.12 7.55 -22.35
C LEU A 175 -15.33 8.26 -23.44
N CYS A 176 -14.19 7.67 -23.80
CA CYS A 176 -13.33 8.07 -24.91
C CYS A 176 -13.06 6.87 -25.82
N TYR A 177 -13.39 6.96 -27.11
CA TYR A 177 -13.17 5.85 -28.06
C TYR A 177 -12.18 6.20 -29.18
N ASP A 178 -11.82 7.47 -29.37
CA ASP A 178 -10.97 7.92 -30.48
C ASP A 178 -9.58 8.43 -30.02
N GLY A 179 -9.38 8.66 -28.71
CA GLY A 179 -8.14 9.17 -28.13
C GLY A 179 -7.93 10.68 -28.26
N SER A 180 -8.96 11.41 -28.71
CA SER A 180 -8.94 12.86 -28.91
C SER A 180 -10.08 13.58 -28.22
N THR A 181 -11.27 12.96 -28.15
CA THR A 181 -12.47 13.53 -27.54
C THR A 181 -13.09 12.56 -26.54
N ALA A 182 -13.74 13.11 -25.52
CA ALA A 182 -14.45 12.32 -24.52
C ALA A 182 -15.75 13.01 -24.10
N ALA A 183 -16.73 12.18 -23.74
CA ALA A 183 -18.04 12.62 -23.30
C ALA A 183 -18.32 12.14 -21.88
N TYR A 184 -18.95 12.99 -21.06
CA TYR A 184 -19.61 12.62 -19.81
C TYR A 184 -21.11 12.47 -20.05
N LEU A 185 -21.66 11.28 -19.80
CA LEU A 185 -23.08 10.96 -19.94
C LEU A 185 -23.71 10.88 -18.55
N ASP A 186 -24.72 11.70 -18.31
CA ASP A 186 -25.49 11.67 -17.05
C ASP A 186 -26.36 10.40 -16.96
N THR A 187 -26.42 9.72 -15.82
CA THR A 187 -27.24 8.48 -15.72
C THR A 187 -28.73 8.72 -15.92
N SER A 188 -29.24 9.95 -15.78
CA SER A 188 -30.65 10.27 -16.02
C SER A 188 -31.10 10.10 -17.48
N VAL A 189 -30.15 9.98 -18.42
CA VAL A 189 -30.47 9.77 -19.84
C VAL A 189 -30.55 8.30 -20.23
N PHE A 190 -30.27 7.38 -19.32
CA PHE A 190 -30.17 5.95 -19.64
C PHE A 190 -31.55 5.32 -19.70
N ASP A 191 -31.84 4.70 -20.84
CA ASP A 191 -32.99 3.83 -21.07
C ASP A 191 -32.53 2.40 -21.41
N GLU A 192 -33.47 1.50 -21.65
CA GLU A 192 -33.19 0.10 -22.03
C GLU A 192 -32.27 0.02 -23.27
N THR A 193 -32.49 0.90 -24.26
CA THR A 193 -31.65 0.99 -25.46
C THR A 193 -30.21 1.37 -25.11
N THR A 194 -30.04 2.34 -24.21
CA THR A 194 -28.74 2.82 -23.75
C THR A 194 -27.99 1.68 -23.08
N GLU A 195 -28.64 0.97 -22.15
CA GLU A 195 -28.02 -0.16 -21.46
C GLU A 195 -27.63 -1.29 -22.41
N ASP A 196 -28.46 -1.61 -23.41
CA ASP A 196 -28.14 -2.63 -24.41
C ASP A 196 -26.97 -2.24 -25.30
N LEU A 197 -26.88 -0.96 -25.69
CA LEU A 197 -25.72 -0.43 -26.40
C LEU A 197 -24.46 -0.48 -25.54
N MET A 198 -24.54 -0.18 -24.24
CA MET A 198 -23.41 -0.35 -23.32
C MET A 198 -22.97 -1.82 -23.25
N ARG A 199 -23.92 -2.76 -23.10
CA ARG A 199 -23.64 -4.21 -23.09
C ARG A 199 -22.95 -4.64 -24.39
N GLU A 200 -23.43 -4.20 -25.54
CA GLU A 200 -22.79 -4.48 -26.84
C GLU A 200 -21.38 -3.90 -26.92
N LEU A 201 -21.22 -2.62 -26.55
CA LEU A 201 -19.95 -1.91 -26.60
C LEU A 201 -18.88 -2.59 -25.75
N PHE A 202 -19.19 -2.88 -24.48
CA PHE A 202 -18.24 -3.45 -23.53
C PHE A 202 -17.95 -4.93 -23.80
N ALA A 203 -18.84 -5.64 -24.48
CA ALA A 203 -18.56 -6.99 -24.97
C ALA A 203 -17.67 -6.99 -26.23
N LYS A 204 -17.81 -5.97 -27.10
CA LYS A 204 -17.12 -5.87 -28.39
C LYS A 204 -15.72 -5.25 -28.30
N LYS A 205 -15.50 -4.31 -27.38
CA LYS A 205 -14.26 -3.54 -27.23
C LYS A 205 -13.47 -3.96 -26.00
N THR A 206 -12.18 -3.68 -25.98
CA THR A 206 -11.36 -3.79 -24.76
C THR A 206 -11.48 -2.49 -23.97
N VAL A 207 -12.06 -2.56 -22.76
CA VAL A 207 -12.31 -1.37 -21.94
C VAL A 207 -11.09 -1.05 -21.08
N VAL A 208 -10.62 0.18 -21.13
CA VAL A 208 -9.46 0.66 -20.40
C VAL A 208 -9.92 1.53 -19.24
N PHE A 209 -9.49 1.18 -18.05
CA PHE A 209 -9.78 1.93 -16.83
C PHE A 209 -8.50 2.52 -16.23
N HIS A 210 -8.69 3.44 -15.30
CA HIS A 210 -7.69 3.76 -14.29
C HIS A 210 -8.23 3.31 -12.93
N ASN A 211 -7.71 2.20 -12.37
CA ASN A 211 -8.29 1.50 -11.21
C ASN A 211 -9.60 0.74 -11.54
N ALA A 212 -9.53 -0.19 -12.48
CA ALA A 212 -10.66 -0.99 -12.99
C ALA A 212 -11.50 -1.66 -11.89
N LYS A 213 -10.87 -2.00 -10.76
CA LYS A 213 -11.54 -2.62 -9.61
C LYS A 213 -12.69 -1.77 -9.06
N PHE A 214 -12.58 -0.45 -9.14
CA PHE A 214 -13.61 0.48 -8.69
C PHE A 214 -14.77 0.51 -9.68
N ASP A 215 -14.50 0.89 -10.92
CA ASP A 215 -15.52 1.09 -11.95
C ASP A 215 -16.29 -0.19 -12.24
N ILE A 216 -15.59 -1.30 -12.49
CA ILE A 216 -16.21 -2.58 -12.82
C ILE A 216 -17.21 -3.00 -11.73
N ALA A 217 -16.89 -2.75 -10.45
CA ALA A 217 -17.78 -3.09 -9.35
C ALA A 217 -19.08 -2.26 -9.38
N PHE A 218 -19.00 -0.96 -9.69
CA PHE A 218 -20.17 -0.09 -9.83
C PHE A 218 -21.03 -0.49 -11.04
N PHE A 219 -20.40 -0.65 -12.20
CA PHE A 219 -21.08 -1.04 -13.44
C PHE A 219 -21.76 -2.41 -13.33
N GLU A 220 -21.10 -3.42 -12.77
CA GLU A 220 -21.69 -4.75 -12.58
C GLU A 220 -22.84 -4.74 -11.57
N TYR A 221 -22.77 -3.89 -10.54
CA TYR A 221 -23.79 -3.82 -9.50
C TYR A 221 -25.03 -3.04 -9.95
N HIS A 222 -24.86 -1.90 -10.63
CA HIS A 222 -25.98 -1.02 -11.00
C HIS A 222 -26.61 -1.34 -12.36
N PHE A 223 -25.84 -1.86 -13.33
CA PHE A 223 -26.33 -2.05 -14.71
C PHE A 223 -26.24 -3.50 -15.21
N ASP A 224 -25.72 -4.43 -14.39
CA ASP A 224 -25.45 -5.83 -14.78
C ASP A 224 -24.69 -5.97 -16.12
N VAL A 225 -23.79 -5.03 -16.40
CA VAL A 225 -22.88 -5.12 -17.57
C VAL A 225 -21.63 -5.89 -17.22
N LYS A 226 -21.02 -6.59 -18.20
CA LYS A 226 -19.78 -7.34 -17.99
C LYS A 226 -18.66 -6.78 -18.86
N PHE A 227 -17.43 -6.90 -18.34
CA PHE A 227 -16.20 -6.49 -19.02
C PHE A 227 -15.33 -7.71 -19.27
N PRO A 228 -15.57 -8.48 -20.35
CA PRO A 228 -14.81 -9.69 -20.65
C PRO A 228 -13.33 -9.39 -20.90
N ASN A 229 -13.03 -8.26 -21.52
CA ASN A 229 -11.67 -7.79 -21.77
C ASN A 229 -11.51 -6.38 -21.19
N PHE A 230 -10.53 -6.21 -20.30
CA PHE A 230 -10.21 -4.90 -19.76
C PHE A 230 -8.72 -4.71 -19.51
N GLU A 231 -8.31 -3.45 -19.48
CA GLU A 231 -6.96 -3.00 -19.18
C GLU A 231 -7.01 -1.98 -18.03
N ASP A 232 -5.93 -1.86 -17.25
CA ASP A 232 -5.84 -0.94 -16.12
C ASP A 232 -4.52 -0.16 -16.15
N THR A 233 -4.62 1.14 -16.43
CA THR A 233 -3.45 2.03 -16.52
C THR A 233 -2.71 2.20 -15.19
N MET A 234 -3.39 2.07 -14.06
CA MET A 234 -2.77 2.10 -12.73
C MET A 234 -1.85 0.88 -12.55
N LEU A 235 -2.30 -0.30 -12.97
CA LEU A 235 -1.51 -1.54 -12.91
C LEU A 235 -0.37 -1.55 -13.94
N LEU A 236 -0.60 -1.01 -15.13
CA LEU A 236 0.47 -0.81 -16.13
C LEU A 236 1.56 0.12 -15.58
N HIS A 237 1.18 1.24 -14.96
CA HIS A 237 2.14 2.15 -14.35
C HIS A 237 2.88 1.51 -13.18
N TYR A 238 2.21 0.70 -12.36
CA TYR A 238 2.85 -0.03 -11.26
C TYR A 238 3.98 -0.98 -11.74
N LEU A 239 3.89 -1.52 -12.95
CA LEU A 239 4.99 -2.29 -13.55
C LEU A 239 6.17 -1.40 -14.00
N ILE A 240 5.90 -0.13 -14.32
CA ILE A 240 6.91 0.89 -14.68
C ILE A 240 7.59 1.46 -13.43
N ASP A 241 6.84 1.66 -12.34
CA ASP A 241 7.30 2.15 -11.05
C ASP A 241 6.52 1.45 -9.95
N GLU A 242 7.18 0.62 -9.14
CA GLU A 242 6.50 -0.14 -8.09
C GLU A 242 6.37 0.60 -6.75
N ASN A 243 6.73 1.90 -6.70
CA ASN A 243 6.69 2.68 -5.46
C ASN A 243 5.28 3.20 -5.14
N PRO A 244 4.77 2.94 -3.93
CA PRO A 244 3.39 3.27 -3.57
C PRO A 244 3.12 4.78 -3.57
N GLY A 245 1.89 5.15 -3.90
CA GLY A 245 1.41 6.53 -3.85
C GLY A 245 1.76 7.39 -5.07
N THR A 246 2.20 6.75 -6.17
CA THR A 246 2.64 7.44 -7.40
C THR A 246 1.82 7.09 -8.65
N HIS A 247 0.78 6.26 -8.51
CA HIS A 247 0.04 5.69 -9.64
C HIS A 247 -1.34 6.32 -9.86
N GLY A 248 -1.68 7.43 -9.21
CA GLY A 248 -2.99 8.09 -9.39
C GLY A 248 -3.09 8.87 -10.69
N LEU A 249 -4.28 8.88 -11.31
CA LEU A 249 -4.51 9.43 -12.65
C LEU A 249 -4.00 10.86 -12.79
N LYS A 250 -4.34 11.74 -11.86
CA LYS A 250 -3.87 13.13 -11.81
C LYS A 250 -2.35 13.27 -11.93
N GLN A 251 -1.62 12.51 -11.10
CA GLN A 251 -0.16 12.56 -11.09
C GLN A 251 0.41 12.09 -12.44
N LEU A 252 -0.25 11.10 -13.06
CA LEU A 252 0.12 10.61 -14.38
C LEU A 252 -0.26 11.57 -15.50
N ALA A 253 -1.38 12.28 -15.38
CA ALA A 253 -1.82 13.31 -16.32
C ALA A 253 -0.77 14.41 -16.40
N ILE A 254 -0.48 15.04 -15.25
CA ILE A 254 0.54 16.08 -15.12
C ILE A 254 1.88 15.60 -15.68
N LYS A 255 2.24 14.33 -15.45
CA LYS A 255 3.53 13.79 -15.85
C LYS A 255 3.61 13.49 -17.34
N TYR A 256 2.57 12.89 -17.93
CA TYR A 256 2.63 12.21 -19.23
C TYR A 256 1.69 12.78 -20.30
N THR A 257 0.82 13.73 -19.98
CA THR A 257 -0.07 14.42 -20.93
C THR A 257 0.18 15.92 -20.92
N ASP A 258 -0.43 16.61 -21.88
CA ASP A 258 -0.37 18.07 -22.02
C ASP A 258 -1.56 18.76 -21.32
N TYR A 259 -2.37 18.02 -20.56
CA TYR A 259 -3.60 18.53 -19.94
C TYR A 259 -3.41 19.05 -18.51
N GLY A 260 -2.19 19.07 -17.98
CA GLY A 260 -1.87 19.65 -16.68
C GLY A 260 -2.75 19.14 -15.53
N ASP A 261 -3.09 20.04 -14.61
CA ASP A 261 -3.97 19.79 -13.46
C ASP A 261 -5.44 20.09 -13.83
N TYR A 262 -6.00 19.31 -14.76
CA TYR A 262 -7.37 19.52 -15.29
C TYR A 262 -8.48 19.38 -14.23
N GLU A 263 -8.20 18.73 -13.09
CA GLU A 263 -9.17 18.59 -11.98
C GLU A 263 -9.28 19.86 -11.13
N LYS A 264 -8.27 20.75 -11.17
CA LYS A 264 -8.19 21.93 -10.31
C LYS A 264 -9.45 22.81 -10.36
N PRO A 265 -10.05 23.11 -11.54
CA PRO A 265 -11.27 23.92 -11.60
C PRO A 265 -12.44 23.33 -10.79
N MET A 266 -12.64 22.01 -10.84
CA MET A 266 -13.68 21.34 -10.06
C MET A 266 -13.39 21.40 -8.57
N TYR A 267 -12.16 21.10 -8.15
CA TYR A 267 -11.78 21.15 -6.74
C TYR A 267 -11.83 22.57 -6.16
N ASP A 268 -11.47 23.58 -6.94
CA ASP A 268 -11.64 24.99 -6.54
C ASP A 268 -13.12 25.34 -6.36
N TRP A 269 -13.98 24.86 -7.26
CA TRP A 269 -15.43 25.01 -7.13
C TRP A 269 -15.94 24.33 -5.84
N MET A 270 -15.52 23.09 -5.57
CA MET A 270 -15.91 22.35 -4.35
C MET A 270 -15.45 23.08 -3.09
N ASP A 271 -14.22 23.57 -3.05
CA ASP A 271 -13.67 24.30 -1.91
C ASP A 271 -14.41 25.62 -1.68
N GLN A 272 -14.77 26.33 -2.76
CA GLN A 272 -15.56 27.56 -2.69
C GLN A 272 -16.98 27.27 -2.19
N TYR A 273 -17.66 26.29 -2.78
CA TYR A 273 -19.00 25.85 -2.36
C TYR A 273 -19.03 25.47 -0.87
N ARG A 274 -18.05 24.69 -0.41
CA ARG A 274 -17.96 24.28 1.00
C ARG A 274 -17.76 25.44 1.95
N LYS A 275 -16.97 26.45 1.56
CA LYS A 275 -16.79 27.67 2.36
C LYS A 275 -18.07 28.48 2.45
N ASP A 276 -18.72 28.71 1.31
CA ASP A 276 -19.93 29.53 1.22
C ASP A 276 -21.10 28.89 1.97
N ASN A 277 -21.20 27.56 1.93
CA ASN A 277 -22.26 26.79 2.57
C ASN A 277 -21.87 26.20 3.94
N LYS A 278 -20.66 26.47 4.44
CA LYS A 278 -20.14 25.96 5.73
C LYS A 278 -20.19 24.43 5.88
N VAL A 279 -19.93 23.71 4.79
CA VAL A 279 -19.93 22.23 4.74
C VAL A 279 -18.54 21.69 5.08
N LEU A 280 -18.47 20.73 6.01
CA LEU A 280 -17.23 20.02 6.32
C LEU A 280 -16.78 19.15 5.13
N LYS A 281 -15.49 18.84 5.07
CA LYS A 281 -14.97 17.98 3.98
C LYS A 281 -15.61 16.58 4.00
N SER A 282 -15.86 16.05 5.19
CA SER A 282 -16.46 14.72 5.39
C SER A 282 -17.91 14.64 4.95
N ASP A 283 -18.59 15.79 4.87
CA ASP A 283 -20.05 15.85 4.68
C ASP A 283 -20.41 16.29 3.25
N PHE A 284 -19.41 16.54 2.41
CA PHE A 284 -19.62 16.95 1.02
C PHE A 284 -19.96 15.75 0.15
N CYS A 285 -21.04 15.84 -0.63
CA CYS A 285 -21.48 14.80 -1.55
C CYS A 285 -21.18 15.19 -3.01
N TRP A 286 -20.68 14.24 -3.79
CA TRP A 286 -20.32 14.45 -5.21
C TRP A 286 -21.51 14.84 -6.08
N GLU A 287 -22.72 14.39 -5.74
CA GLU A 287 -23.98 14.79 -6.37
C GLU A 287 -24.27 16.30 -6.31
N TRP A 288 -23.61 17.06 -5.43
CA TRP A 288 -23.81 18.51 -5.34
C TRP A 288 -23.02 19.28 -6.40
N ILE A 289 -22.11 18.61 -7.12
CA ILE A 289 -21.32 19.21 -8.19
C ILE A 289 -22.24 19.43 -9.41
N PRO A 290 -22.37 20.67 -9.93
CA PRO A 290 -23.17 20.94 -11.10
C PRO A 290 -22.65 20.21 -12.33
N PHE A 291 -23.56 19.83 -13.22
CA PHE A 291 -23.22 19.13 -14.47
C PHE A 291 -22.13 19.82 -15.28
N ASP A 292 -22.19 21.15 -15.45
CA ASP A 292 -21.20 21.92 -16.21
C ASP A 292 -19.79 21.90 -15.60
N VAL A 293 -19.68 21.66 -14.28
CA VAL A 293 -18.40 21.49 -13.59
C VAL A 293 -17.94 20.03 -13.72
N MET A 294 -18.85 19.07 -13.50
CA MET A 294 -18.56 17.64 -13.57
C MET A 294 -18.14 17.19 -14.98
N LYS A 295 -18.81 17.68 -16.03
CA LYS A 295 -18.61 17.19 -17.40
C LYS A 295 -17.16 17.31 -17.87
N VAL A 296 -16.48 18.39 -17.50
CA VAL A 296 -15.08 18.63 -17.91
C VAL A 296 -14.16 17.68 -17.14
N TYR A 297 -14.37 17.55 -15.82
CA TYR A 297 -13.58 16.64 -14.99
C TYR A 297 -13.71 15.19 -15.47
N ALA A 298 -14.94 14.68 -15.54
CA ALA A 298 -15.21 13.28 -15.83
C ALA A 298 -14.80 12.89 -17.26
N ALA A 299 -15.13 13.72 -18.27
CA ALA A 299 -14.71 13.45 -19.65
C ALA A 299 -13.18 13.43 -19.77
N MET A 300 -12.47 14.31 -19.06
CA MET A 300 -11.02 14.32 -19.06
C MET A 300 -10.42 13.08 -18.38
N ASP A 301 -11.04 12.53 -17.34
CA ASP A 301 -10.60 11.26 -16.72
C ASP A 301 -10.57 10.11 -17.76
N ALA A 302 -11.62 10.00 -18.59
CA ALA A 302 -11.65 9.02 -19.68
C ALA A 302 -10.60 9.31 -20.78
N LEU A 303 -10.49 10.56 -21.24
CA LEU A 303 -9.52 10.93 -22.29
C LEU A 303 -8.07 10.70 -21.85
N VAL A 304 -7.73 11.16 -20.65
CA VAL A 304 -6.38 11.05 -20.08
C VAL A 304 -6.04 9.59 -19.82
N THR A 305 -7.00 8.78 -19.35
CA THR A 305 -6.84 7.32 -19.24
C THR A 305 -6.48 6.69 -20.59
N PHE A 306 -7.17 7.05 -21.67
CA PHE A 306 -6.87 6.56 -23.02
C PHE A 306 -5.43 6.92 -23.45
N ILE A 307 -5.05 8.19 -23.30
CA ILE A 307 -3.72 8.68 -23.70
C ILE A 307 -2.60 8.02 -22.90
N ILE A 308 -2.81 7.84 -21.59
CA ILE A 308 -1.86 7.15 -20.71
C ILE A 308 -1.72 5.68 -21.12
N PHE A 309 -2.83 5.02 -21.43
CA PHE A 309 -2.82 3.63 -21.90
C PHE A 309 -2.01 3.47 -23.19
N GLU A 310 -2.23 4.33 -24.18
CA GLU A 310 -1.47 4.30 -25.44
C GLU A 310 0.04 4.44 -25.19
N LYS A 311 0.44 5.21 -24.19
CA LYS A 311 1.86 5.35 -23.78
C LYS A 311 2.36 4.11 -23.05
N PHE A 312 1.58 3.54 -22.14
CA PHE A 312 2.04 2.49 -21.23
C PHE A 312 1.87 1.07 -21.75
N LYS A 313 0.97 0.82 -22.71
CA LYS A 313 0.76 -0.53 -23.28
C LYS A 313 2.04 -1.16 -23.83
N LYS A 314 3.01 -0.35 -24.26
CA LYS A 314 4.35 -0.79 -24.68
C LYS A 314 5.12 -1.57 -23.61
N ILE A 315 4.78 -1.42 -22.32
CA ILE A 315 5.37 -2.24 -21.26
C ILE A 315 5.14 -3.74 -21.50
N LYS A 316 4.06 -4.09 -22.20
CA LYS A 316 3.70 -5.47 -22.58
C LYS A 316 4.60 -6.03 -23.69
N GLU A 317 5.48 -5.24 -24.31
CA GLU A 317 6.54 -5.75 -25.20
C GLU A 317 7.60 -6.53 -24.43
N ASN A 318 7.77 -6.25 -23.13
CA ASN A 318 8.60 -7.07 -22.25
C ASN A 318 7.81 -8.32 -21.82
N SER A 319 8.20 -9.49 -22.31
CA SER A 319 7.49 -10.75 -22.04
C SER A 319 7.32 -11.10 -20.56
N LYS A 320 8.27 -10.73 -19.70
CA LYS A 320 8.16 -10.95 -18.25
C LYS A 320 7.10 -10.05 -17.62
N LEU A 321 7.10 -8.76 -17.95
CA LEU A 321 6.13 -7.81 -17.41
C LEU A 321 4.73 -8.07 -17.98
N LYS A 322 4.64 -8.43 -19.26
CA LYS A 322 3.39 -8.89 -19.89
C LYS A 322 2.82 -10.10 -19.16
N ALA A 323 3.63 -11.11 -18.86
CA ALA A 323 3.18 -12.28 -18.11
C ALA A 323 2.66 -11.93 -16.72
N VAL A 324 3.34 -11.04 -15.98
CA VAL A 324 2.83 -10.54 -14.68
C VAL A 324 1.50 -9.82 -14.87
N TYR A 325 1.39 -8.97 -15.89
CA TYR A 325 0.19 -8.19 -16.10
C TYR A 325 -1.01 -9.07 -16.46
N ASP A 326 -0.88 -9.86 -17.53
CA ASP A 326 -1.99 -10.63 -18.10
C ASP A 326 -2.35 -11.85 -17.25
N ASN A 327 -1.36 -12.53 -16.65
CA ASN A 327 -1.61 -13.80 -15.95
C ASN A 327 -1.77 -13.63 -14.44
N LEU A 328 -1.46 -12.44 -13.88
CA LEU A 328 -1.52 -12.22 -12.45
C LEU A 328 -2.32 -10.96 -12.08
N LEU A 329 -1.97 -9.80 -12.62
CA LEU A 329 -2.60 -8.54 -12.19
C LEU A 329 -4.06 -8.43 -12.67
N ILE A 330 -4.35 -8.74 -13.93
CA ILE A 330 -5.71 -8.69 -14.47
C ILE A 330 -6.63 -9.77 -13.84
N PRO A 331 -6.25 -11.07 -13.81
CA PRO A 331 -7.04 -12.09 -13.12
C PRO A 331 -7.18 -11.81 -11.62
N GLY A 332 -6.11 -11.36 -10.98
CA GLY A 332 -6.12 -10.93 -9.58
C GLY A 332 -7.11 -9.80 -9.34
N THR A 333 -7.19 -8.81 -10.23
CA THR A 333 -8.16 -7.71 -10.12
C THR A 333 -9.58 -8.25 -10.16
N ARG A 334 -9.91 -9.11 -11.13
CA ARG A 334 -11.22 -9.75 -11.26
C ARG A 334 -11.59 -10.58 -10.02
N PHE A 335 -10.65 -11.35 -9.50
CA PHE A 335 -10.81 -12.09 -8.25
C PHE A 335 -11.09 -11.16 -7.06
N LEU A 336 -10.32 -10.08 -6.93
CA LEU A 336 -10.45 -9.15 -5.82
C LEU A 336 -11.78 -8.39 -5.81
N ILE A 337 -12.35 -8.05 -6.98
CA ILE A 337 -13.71 -7.48 -7.07
C ILE A 337 -14.71 -8.42 -6.38
N GLY A 338 -14.65 -9.72 -6.70
CA GLY A 338 -15.56 -10.72 -6.14
C GLY A 338 -15.41 -10.91 -4.63
N ILE A 339 -14.19 -11.04 -4.11
CA ILE A 339 -14.02 -11.24 -2.65
C ILE A 339 -14.35 -9.99 -1.85
N GLN A 340 -14.16 -8.80 -2.43
CA GLN A 340 -14.57 -7.55 -1.79
C GLN A 340 -16.10 -7.46 -1.67
N ASP A 341 -16.85 -7.91 -2.69
CA ASP A 341 -18.31 -7.95 -2.62
C ASP A 341 -18.83 -9.02 -1.65
N ASN A 342 -18.13 -10.15 -1.51
CA ASN A 342 -18.43 -11.14 -0.46
C ASN A 342 -18.40 -10.48 0.93
N GLY A 343 -17.38 -9.65 1.19
CA GLY A 343 -17.22 -8.93 2.46
C GLY A 343 -16.76 -9.82 3.62
N VAL A 344 -16.22 -9.21 4.67
CA VAL A 344 -15.77 -9.92 5.87
C VAL A 344 -16.95 -10.10 6.83
N PRO A 345 -17.33 -11.33 7.21
CA PRO A 345 -18.51 -11.56 8.03
C PRO A 345 -18.24 -11.18 9.50
N PHE A 346 -18.96 -10.18 10.02
CA PHE A 346 -18.86 -9.75 11.40
C PHE A 346 -20.14 -10.02 12.19
N ASP A 347 -19.98 -10.34 13.48
CA ASP A 347 -21.08 -10.44 14.44
C ASP A 347 -21.20 -9.12 15.21
N ALA A 348 -22.30 -8.39 14.96
CA ALA A 348 -22.55 -7.07 15.53
C ALA A 348 -22.69 -7.09 17.07
N GLU A 349 -23.25 -8.16 17.62
CA GLU A 349 -23.40 -8.33 19.07
C GLU A 349 -22.04 -8.57 19.73
N ARG A 350 -21.20 -9.43 19.14
CA ARG A 350 -19.81 -9.64 19.60
C ARG A 350 -18.98 -8.37 19.49
N LEU A 351 -19.16 -7.57 18.45
CA LEU A 351 -18.49 -6.27 18.32
C LEU A 351 -18.88 -5.32 19.47
N SER A 352 -20.17 -5.20 19.75
CA SER A 352 -20.68 -4.35 20.84
C SER A 352 -20.16 -4.82 22.20
N PHE A 353 -20.23 -6.12 22.47
CA PHE A 353 -19.67 -6.75 23.67
C PHE A 353 -18.16 -6.50 23.78
N ALA A 354 -17.42 -6.66 22.69
CA ALA A 354 -15.98 -6.42 22.65
C ALA A 354 -15.62 -4.96 22.94
N GLN A 355 -16.40 -3.99 22.46
CA GLN A 355 -16.20 -2.57 22.74
C GLN A 355 -16.36 -2.27 24.23
N GLU A 356 -17.43 -2.77 24.85
CA GLU A 356 -17.69 -2.60 26.28
C GLU A 356 -16.58 -3.23 27.12
N LEU A 357 -16.19 -4.46 26.79
CA LEU A 357 -15.12 -5.17 27.50
C LEU A 357 -13.78 -4.43 27.39
N MET A 358 -13.41 -3.97 26.19
CA MET A 358 -12.17 -3.19 26.02
C MET A 358 -12.24 -1.85 26.74
N GLN A 359 -13.40 -1.20 26.81
CA GLN A 359 -13.53 0.03 27.59
C GLN A 359 -13.27 -0.24 29.08
N GLN A 360 -13.89 -1.30 29.64
CA GLN A 360 -13.65 -1.69 31.03
C GLN A 360 -12.17 -2.01 31.30
N ASP A 361 -11.50 -2.70 30.37
CA ASP A 361 -10.09 -3.04 30.50
C ASP A 361 -9.17 -1.81 30.36
N ILE A 362 -9.55 -0.83 29.55
CA ILE A 362 -8.87 0.48 29.47
C ILE A 362 -9.05 1.23 30.80
N ASP A 363 -10.27 1.29 31.33
CA ASP A 363 -10.57 2.01 32.58
C ASP A 363 -9.83 1.41 33.78
N LYS A 364 -9.73 0.07 33.84
CA LYS A 364 -8.90 -0.62 34.84
C LYS A 364 -7.43 -0.28 34.69
N ALA A 365 -6.88 -0.34 33.47
CA ALA A 365 -5.47 -0.03 33.22
C ALA A 365 -5.13 1.44 33.54
N ILE A 366 -6.06 2.36 33.25
CA ILE A 366 -5.98 3.76 33.67
C ILE A 366 -6.01 3.83 35.20
N SER A 367 -6.94 3.16 35.87
CA SER A 367 -7.01 3.17 37.34
C SER A 367 -5.69 2.71 37.97
N THR A 368 -5.09 1.63 37.45
CA THR A 368 -3.76 1.15 37.89
C THR A 368 -2.65 2.15 37.60
N LEU A 369 -2.70 2.89 36.49
CA LEU A 369 -1.76 3.98 36.23
C LEU A 369 -1.89 5.10 37.28
N TYR A 370 -3.11 5.46 37.68
CA TYR A 370 -3.36 6.51 38.67
C TYR A 370 -3.02 6.09 40.11
N GLU A 371 -2.83 4.79 40.39
CA GLU A 371 -2.22 4.34 41.65
C GLU A 371 -0.78 4.85 41.81
N ASN A 372 -0.12 5.26 40.72
CA ASN A 372 1.20 5.86 40.77
C ASN A 372 1.12 7.37 41.13
N PRO A 373 1.65 7.82 42.28
CA PRO A 373 1.54 9.21 42.73
C PRO A 373 2.23 10.23 41.82
N ALA A 374 3.08 9.78 40.89
CA ALA A 374 3.70 10.64 39.89
C ALA A 374 2.67 11.24 38.93
N ILE A 375 1.57 10.52 38.65
CA ILE A 375 0.54 10.94 37.70
C ILE A 375 -0.26 12.12 38.25
N GLU A 376 -0.80 11.99 39.46
CA GLU A 376 -1.53 13.09 40.12
C GLU A 376 -0.67 14.37 40.26
N LYS A 377 0.60 14.20 40.61
CA LYS A 377 1.55 15.34 40.71
C LYS A 377 1.78 16.00 39.35
N PHE A 378 1.92 15.21 38.29
CA PHE A 378 2.10 15.73 36.93
C PHE A 378 0.87 16.52 36.47
N GLU A 379 -0.34 16.03 36.74
CA GLU A 379 -1.59 16.72 36.42
C GLU A 379 -1.75 18.02 37.21
N ALA A 380 -1.43 18.00 38.52
CA ALA A 380 -1.48 19.18 39.37
C ALA A 380 -0.55 20.31 38.88
N ILE A 381 0.65 19.96 38.37
CA ILE A 381 1.60 20.93 37.81
C ILE A 381 1.09 21.49 36.48
N ASN A 382 0.47 20.66 35.64
CA ASN A 382 0.01 21.06 34.31
C ASN A 382 -1.40 21.66 34.28
N GLY A 383 -2.17 21.52 35.37
CA GLY A 383 -3.54 22.00 35.49
C GLY A 383 -4.54 21.29 34.56
N LYS A 384 -4.22 20.08 34.10
CA LYS A 384 -5.03 19.28 33.16
C LYS A 384 -4.79 17.79 33.37
N ASP A 385 -5.84 17.02 33.11
CA ASP A 385 -5.81 15.56 33.14
C ASP A 385 -4.83 14.99 32.09
N PHE A 386 -4.18 13.90 32.47
CA PHE A 386 -3.25 13.16 31.65
C PHE A 386 -4.01 12.23 30.70
N ASN A 387 -3.76 12.42 29.40
CA ASN A 387 -4.21 11.56 28.33
C ASN A 387 -3.06 10.64 27.89
N PRO A 388 -3.10 9.33 28.23
CA PRO A 388 -2.06 8.37 27.88
C PRO A 388 -1.85 8.16 26.37
N ASN A 389 -2.80 8.61 25.53
CA ASN A 389 -2.69 8.55 24.08
C ASN A 389 -2.02 9.79 23.47
N SER A 390 -1.82 10.86 24.26
CA SER A 390 -1.16 12.10 23.81
C SER A 390 0.35 11.96 23.83
N THR A 391 0.98 11.84 22.65
CA THR A 391 2.45 11.75 22.53
C THR A 391 3.17 12.99 23.08
N VAL A 392 2.52 14.15 23.07
CA VAL A 392 3.07 15.39 23.64
C VAL A 392 3.09 15.33 25.16
N GLN A 393 1.98 14.97 25.79
CA GLN A 393 1.92 14.84 27.25
C GLN A 393 2.82 13.71 27.74
N LEU A 394 2.89 12.59 27.01
CA LEU A 394 3.79 11.48 27.32
C LEU A 394 5.26 11.90 27.37
N ARG A 395 5.74 12.66 26.39
CA ARG A 395 7.12 13.15 26.42
C ARG A 395 7.37 14.01 27.66
N SER A 396 6.43 14.90 27.96
CA SER A 396 6.54 15.77 29.14
C SER A 396 6.55 14.96 30.43
N LEU A 397 5.68 13.96 30.56
CA LEU A 397 5.65 13.07 31.72
C LEU A 397 6.95 12.27 31.84
N LEU A 398 7.38 11.59 30.78
CA LEU A 398 8.49 10.64 30.83
C LEU A 398 9.86 11.33 30.95
N PHE A 399 10.09 12.38 30.18
CA PHE A 399 11.42 12.98 30.05
C PHE A 399 11.58 14.23 30.90
N ASP A 400 10.57 15.10 30.95
CA ASP A 400 10.68 16.36 31.70
C ASP A 400 10.35 16.17 33.19
N PHE A 401 9.29 15.41 33.50
CA PHE A 401 8.82 15.23 34.88
C PHE A 401 9.47 14.05 35.60
N LEU A 402 9.44 12.85 35.01
CA LEU A 402 10.07 11.65 35.58
C LEU A 402 11.59 11.62 35.37
N GLY A 403 12.13 12.45 34.48
CA GLY A 403 13.56 12.55 34.23
C GLY A 403 14.18 11.30 33.59
N LEU A 404 13.39 10.46 32.92
CA LEU A 404 13.90 9.28 32.24
C LEU A 404 14.80 9.69 31.08
N LYS A 405 15.85 8.91 30.82
CA LYS A 405 16.79 9.24 29.75
C LYS A 405 16.22 8.78 28.40
N PRO A 406 16.13 9.66 27.40
CA PRO A 406 15.72 9.24 26.06
C PRO A 406 16.69 8.21 25.48
N VAL A 407 16.15 7.19 24.80
CA VAL A 407 16.94 6.09 24.20
C VAL A 407 17.64 6.52 22.90
N GLY A 408 17.56 7.80 22.52
CA GLY A 408 18.18 8.35 21.31
C GLY A 408 17.40 8.12 20.01
N LYS A 409 16.31 7.34 20.05
CA LYS A 409 15.37 7.19 18.91
C LYS A 409 14.49 8.43 18.79
N LYS A 410 14.54 9.09 17.64
CA LYS A 410 13.75 10.30 17.34
C LYS A 410 12.59 9.99 16.38
N THR A 411 11.52 10.77 16.46
CA THR A 411 10.42 10.79 15.49
C THR A 411 10.87 11.47 14.20
N GLY A 412 10.07 11.35 13.12
CA GLY A 412 10.33 12.09 11.87
C GLY A 412 10.35 13.62 12.02
N THR A 413 9.80 14.15 13.12
CA THR A 413 9.86 15.58 13.48
C THR A 413 11.08 15.95 14.34
N GLY A 414 11.96 14.99 14.64
CA GLY A 414 13.19 15.20 15.44
C GLY A 414 13.00 15.18 16.96
N ALA A 415 11.77 14.98 17.45
CA ALA A 415 11.49 14.86 18.87
C ALA A 415 11.75 13.44 19.39
N ASP A 416 11.93 13.26 20.70
CA ASP A 416 12.14 11.91 21.26
C ASP A 416 10.94 10.99 20.99
N SER A 417 11.23 9.75 20.63
CA SER A 417 10.19 8.75 20.36
C SER A 417 9.62 8.22 21.66
N THR A 418 8.30 8.03 21.68
CA THR A 418 7.56 7.33 22.74
C THR A 418 6.81 6.14 22.14
N ASP A 419 7.40 5.49 21.14
CA ASP A 419 6.84 4.28 20.53
C ASP A 419 6.97 3.05 21.46
N ALA A 420 6.35 1.94 21.07
CA ALA A 420 6.32 0.73 21.87
C ALA A 420 7.72 0.18 22.20
N GLU A 421 8.70 0.33 21.31
CA GLU A 421 10.07 -0.14 21.54
C GLU A 421 10.74 0.72 22.63
N VAL A 422 10.63 2.04 22.52
CA VAL A 422 11.17 2.96 23.53
C VAL A 422 10.51 2.75 24.88
N LEU A 423 9.17 2.65 24.94
CA LEU A 423 8.45 2.42 26.18
C LEU A 423 8.86 1.10 26.85
N ASN A 424 9.07 0.02 26.10
CA ASN A 424 9.57 -1.25 26.64
C ASN A 424 10.97 -1.15 27.25
N ILE A 425 11.85 -0.33 26.67
CA ILE A 425 13.19 -0.10 27.22
C ILE A 425 13.09 0.72 28.51
N LEU A 426 12.31 1.80 28.48
CA LEU A 426 12.08 2.66 29.64
C LEU A 426 11.34 1.94 30.78
N ALA A 427 10.53 0.93 30.46
CA ALA A 427 9.84 0.09 31.44
C ALA A 427 10.80 -0.67 32.38
N ARG A 428 12.10 -0.77 32.02
CA ARG A 428 13.14 -1.34 32.88
C ARG A 428 13.65 -0.37 33.95
N GLU A 429 13.44 0.93 33.73
CA GLU A 429 13.86 2.01 34.64
C GLU A 429 12.71 2.53 35.50
N SER A 430 11.48 2.45 34.99
CA SER A 430 10.26 2.90 35.68
C SER A 430 9.07 2.04 35.28
N GLU A 431 8.11 1.86 36.18
CA GLU A 431 6.88 1.10 35.91
C GLU A 431 5.90 1.86 34.99
N VAL A 432 5.89 3.19 35.05
CA VAL A 432 4.95 4.07 34.32
C VAL A 432 4.95 3.81 32.80
N PRO A 433 6.09 3.73 32.09
CA PRO A 433 6.13 3.33 30.68
C PRO A 433 5.42 2.02 30.36
N GLY A 434 5.50 1.01 31.24
CA GLY A 434 4.84 -0.29 31.08
C GLY A 434 3.32 -0.18 31.16
N LEU A 435 2.81 0.55 32.15
CA LEU A 435 1.38 0.83 32.31
C LEU A 435 0.81 1.64 31.14
N ILE A 436 1.56 2.65 30.66
CA ILE A 436 1.20 3.42 29.46
C ILE A 436 1.14 2.52 28.22
N LEU A 437 2.12 1.62 28.07
CA LEU A 437 2.17 0.70 26.93
C LEU A 437 0.91 -0.18 26.89
N ASP A 438 0.51 -0.70 28.04
CA ASP A 438 -0.70 -1.51 28.20
C ASP A 438 -1.98 -0.74 27.84
N ILE A 439 -2.16 0.47 28.38
CA ILE A 439 -3.31 1.36 28.04
C ILE A 439 -3.36 1.63 26.53
N ARG A 440 -2.22 1.95 25.91
CA ARG A 440 -2.16 2.27 24.46
C ARG A 440 -2.44 1.05 23.59
N GLN A 441 -2.02 -0.14 24.01
CA GLN A 441 -2.34 -1.38 23.29
C GLN A 441 -3.86 -1.63 23.31
N LYS A 442 -4.48 -1.57 24.48
CA LYS A 442 -5.95 -1.72 24.65
C LYS A 442 -6.73 -0.63 23.90
N SER A 443 -6.34 0.65 24.07
CA SER A 443 -6.94 1.79 23.37
C SER A 443 -6.83 1.64 21.85
N LYS A 444 -5.70 1.14 21.34
CA LYS A 444 -5.54 0.88 19.91
C LYS A 444 -6.51 -0.19 19.44
N ILE A 445 -6.69 -1.29 20.18
CA ILE A 445 -7.63 -2.37 19.83
C ILE A 445 -9.05 -1.81 19.70
N LYS A 446 -9.51 -1.04 20.69
CA LYS A 446 -10.83 -0.41 20.66
C LYS A 446 -10.96 0.61 19.53
N ASN A 447 -10.11 1.65 19.54
CA ASN A 447 -10.28 2.82 18.67
C ASN A 447 -9.92 2.54 17.19
N THR A 448 -9.00 1.60 16.93
CA THR A 448 -8.53 1.34 15.56
C THR A 448 -9.35 0.25 14.88
N TYR A 449 -9.90 -0.70 15.64
CA TYR A 449 -10.61 -1.84 15.08
C TYR A 449 -12.08 -1.80 15.49
N LEU A 450 -12.42 -1.99 16.76
CA LEU A 450 -13.81 -2.19 17.18
C LEU A 450 -14.71 -0.99 16.87
N ASP A 451 -14.30 0.22 17.25
CA ASP A 451 -15.09 1.46 17.04
C ASP A 451 -15.20 1.85 15.56
N LYS A 452 -14.28 1.37 14.71
CA LYS A 452 -14.31 1.66 13.27
C LYS A 452 -15.11 0.65 12.47
N ILE A 453 -15.22 -0.59 12.93
CA ILE A 453 -15.89 -1.66 12.19
C ILE A 453 -17.41 -1.46 12.18
N ILE A 454 -18.03 -1.19 13.32
CA ILE A 454 -19.50 -1.14 13.44
C ILE A 454 -20.15 -0.15 12.46
N PRO A 455 -19.70 1.12 12.36
CA PRO A 455 -20.31 2.09 11.45
C PRO A 455 -20.09 1.77 9.96
N GLN A 456 -19.25 0.77 9.66
CA GLN A 456 -18.81 0.40 8.32
C GLN A 456 -19.40 -0.94 7.86
N LEU A 457 -20.19 -1.61 8.72
CA LEU A 457 -20.94 -2.81 8.38
C LEU A 457 -22.05 -2.47 7.39
N ASP A 458 -22.19 -3.30 6.38
CA ASP A 458 -23.32 -3.27 5.46
C ASP A 458 -24.54 -3.99 6.10
N ARG A 459 -25.69 -3.95 5.42
CA ARG A 459 -26.97 -4.51 5.87
C ARG A 459 -26.92 -6.01 6.16
N ASP A 460 -25.98 -6.72 5.54
CA ASP A 460 -25.72 -8.14 5.78
C ASP A 460 -24.71 -8.40 6.91
N SER A 461 -24.35 -7.38 7.68
CA SER A 461 -23.30 -7.43 8.72
C SER A 461 -21.91 -7.79 8.19
N HIS A 462 -21.68 -7.64 6.89
CA HIS A 462 -20.35 -7.81 6.31
C HIS A 462 -19.65 -6.47 6.16
N LEU A 463 -18.33 -6.47 6.33
CA LEU A 463 -17.49 -5.30 6.05
C LEU A 463 -16.74 -5.49 4.73
N ARG A 464 -17.03 -4.62 3.76
CA ARG A 464 -16.40 -4.65 2.43
C ARG A 464 -15.21 -3.70 2.41
N THR A 465 -14.00 -4.24 2.51
CA THR A 465 -12.76 -3.44 2.55
C THR A 465 -11.93 -3.59 1.28
N GLY A 466 -11.01 -2.67 1.01
CA GLY A 466 -10.19 -2.68 -0.20
C GLY A 466 -8.96 -3.58 -0.09
N PHE A 467 -8.65 -4.31 -1.16
CA PHE A 467 -7.41 -5.07 -1.35
C PHE A 467 -6.63 -4.58 -2.59
N ASN A 468 -5.35 -4.25 -2.46
CA ASN A 468 -4.61 -3.54 -3.52
C ASN A 468 -3.38 -4.31 -4.03
N LEU A 469 -3.31 -4.50 -5.34
CA LEU A 469 -2.20 -5.18 -6.03
C LEU A 469 -0.98 -4.26 -6.33
N HIS A 470 -1.14 -2.95 -6.21
CA HIS A 470 -0.20 -1.93 -6.69
C HIS A 470 0.42 -1.06 -5.57
N SER A 471 0.40 -1.55 -4.33
CA SER A 471 0.62 -0.70 -3.14
C SER A 471 1.82 -1.11 -2.29
N THR A 472 2.55 -2.15 -2.69
CA THR A 472 3.75 -2.60 -1.99
C THR A 472 4.86 -2.78 -3.01
N THR A 473 6.10 -2.44 -2.67
CA THR A 473 7.22 -2.66 -3.59
C THR A 473 7.57 -4.13 -3.78
N SER A 474 7.06 -5.01 -2.91
CA SER A 474 7.33 -6.45 -2.99
C SER A 474 6.36 -7.21 -3.90
N GLY A 475 5.29 -6.57 -4.38
CA GLY A 475 4.21 -7.25 -5.09
C GLY A 475 3.20 -7.95 -4.18
N ARG A 476 3.38 -7.89 -2.85
CA ARG A 476 2.38 -8.37 -1.90
C ARG A 476 1.10 -7.57 -2.00
N LEU A 477 -0.03 -8.25 -1.85
CA LEU A 477 -1.32 -7.61 -1.65
C LEU A 477 -1.24 -6.70 -0.40
N SER A 478 -1.93 -5.56 -0.41
CA SER A 478 -2.21 -4.79 0.82
C SER A 478 -3.70 -4.66 1.05
N SER A 479 -4.10 -4.21 2.23
CA SER A 479 -5.49 -3.90 2.57
C SER A 479 -5.61 -2.45 3.09
N SER A 480 -6.64 -1.73 2.64
CA SER A 480 -6.92 -0.34 3.01
C SER A 480 -8.41 -0.02 2.84
N GLY A 481 -8.82 1.21 3.13
CA GLY A 481 -10.23 1.64 3.08
C GLY A 481 -10.88 1.51 4.46
N LYS A 482 -12.06 0.89 4.52
CA LYS A 482 -12.85 0.73 5.76
C LYS A 482 -12.07 0.02 6.88
N LEU A 483 -11.25 -0.99 6.54
CA LEU A 483 -10.44 -1.73 7.51
C LEU A 483 -9.15 -2.27 6.86
N ASN A 484 -7.99 -2.03 7.47
CA ASN A 484 -6.76 -2.72 7.07
C ASN A 484 -6.70 -4.12 7.72
N MET A 485 -7.06 -5.14 6.97
CA MET A 485 -7.09 -6.54 7.45
C MET A 485 -5.72 -7.07 7.87
N GLN A 486 -4.64 -6.55 7.27
CA GLN A 486 -3.27 -6.97 7.60
C GLN A 486 -2.78 -6.45 8.95
N GLN A 487 -3.47 -5.46 9.51
CA GLN A 487 -3.12 -4.88 10.79
C GLN A 487 -3.92 -5.48 11.95
N ILE A 488 -4.89 -6.39 11.70
CA ILE A 488 -5.63 -7.05 12.78
C ILE A 488 -4.62 -7.81 13.66
N PRO A 489 -4.63 -7.61 15.00
CA PRO A 489 -3.67 -8.30 15.87
C PRO A 489 -3.82 -9.82 15.78
N ARG A 490 -2.71 -10.53 15.49
CA ARG A 490 -2.72 -11.98 15.27
C ARG A 490 -3.14 -12.79 16.50
N ASP A 491 -2.61 -12.42 17.66
CA ASP A 491 -2.76 -13.19 18.91
C ASP A 491 -3.89 -12.67 19.80
N ASN A 492 -4.62 -11.62 19.39
CA ASN A 492 -5.71 -11.10 20.18
C ASN A 492 -7.06 -11.66 19.69
N PRO A 493 -7.71 -12.56 20.46
CA PRO A 493 -8.95 -13.17 20.04
C PRO A 493 -10.13 -12.20 20.03
N ILE A 494 -10.05 -11.02 20.65
CA ILE A 494 -11.22 -10.15 20.80
C ILE A 494 -11.73 -9.60 19.47
N VAL A 495 -10.83 -9.16 18.58
CA VAL A 495 -11.20 -8.66 17.25
C VAL A 495 -11.46 -9.84 16.30
N LYS A 496 -10.58 -10.85 16.28
CA LYS A 496 -10.75 -12.02 15.40
C LYS A 496 -12.03 -12.79 15.72
N GLY A 497 -12.43 -12.86 16.98
CA GLY A 497 -13.65 -13.55 17.42
C GLY A 497 -14.93 -12.84 16.99
N CYS A 498 -14.86 -11.56 16.66
CA CYS A 498 -15.97 -10.82 16.05
C CYS A 498 -16.15 -11.17 14.56
N ILE A 499 -15.12 -11.71 13.89
CA ILE A 499 -15.25 -12.23 12.52
C ILE A 499 -15.80 -13.64 12.63
N LYS A 500 -17.11 -13.80 12.40
CA LYS A 500 -17.87 -15.02 12.71
C LYS A 500 -18.68 -15.43 11.50
N ALA A 501 -18.65 -16.71 11.17
CA ALA A 501 -19.47 -17.25 10.10
C ALA A 501 -20.96 -17.15 10.46
N SER A 502 -21.81 -16.99 9.46
CA SER A 502 -23.26 -17.10 9.60
C SER A 502 -23.65 -18.52 10.02
N GLU A 503 -24.90 -18.66 10.46
CA GLU A 503 -25.43 -19.95 10.88
C GLU A 503 -25.35 -20.99 9.75
N GLY A 504 -24.97 -22.24 10.07
CA GLY A 504 -24.73 -23.31 9.08
C GLY A 504 -23.38 -23.25 8.36
N ASN A 505 -22.57 -22.19 8.58
CA ASN A 505 -21.26 -22.02 7.97
C ASN A 505 -20.11 -22.11 9.00
N LYS A 506 -18.88 -22.19 8.49
CA LYS A 506 -17.61 -22.06 9.23
C LYS A 506 -16.68 -21.07 8.55
N ILE A 507 -15.82 -20.47 9.35
CA ILE A 507 -14.61 -19.81 8.86
C ILE A 507 -13.55 -20.88 8.62
N VAL A 508 -13.02 -20.91 7.40
CA VAL A 508 -11.86 -21.71 7.02
C VAL A 508 -10.70 -20.75 6.77
N ALA A 509 -9.60 -20.95 7.49
CA ALA A 509 -8.36 -20.22 7.30
C ALA A 509 -7.27 -21.19 6.84
N MET A 510 -6.75 -20.98 5.63
CA MET A 510 -5.59 -21.69 5.11
C MET A 510 -4.37 -20.78 5.20
N ASP A 511 -3.25 -21.25 5.76
CA ASP A 511 -1.98 -20.52 5.83
C ASP A 511 -0.87 -21.31 5.13
N LEU A 512 -0.02 -20.62 4.37
CA LEU A 512 1.15 -21.24 3.76
C LEU A 512 2.28 -21.40 4.78
N THR A 513 2.67 -22.65 5.05
CA THR A 513 3.72 -22.91 6.03
C THR A 513 5.11 -22.63 5.48
N THR A 514 5.82 -21.68 6.10
CA THR A 514 7.23 -21.37 5.78
C THR A 514 7.48 -21.04 4.29
N ALA A 515 6.48 -20.46 3.62
CA ALA A 515 6.46 -20.25 2.17
C ALA A 515 7.73 -19.58 1.60
N GLU A 516 8.21 -18.52 2.27
CA GLU A 516 9.40 -17.78 1.81
C GLU A 516 10.66 -18.67 1.83
N VAL A 517 10.79 -19.57 2.81
CA VAL A 517 11.95 -20.49 2.91
C VAL A 517 11.82 -21.64 1.92
N TYR A 518 10.61 -22.15 1.70
CA TYR A 518 10.33 -23.14 0.66
C TYR A 518 10.72 -22.62 -0.72
N VAL A 519 10.29 -21.39 -1.03
CA VAL A 519 10.66 -20.69 -2.27
C VAL A 519 12.18 -20.48 -2.35
N ALA A 520 12.82 -20.06 -1.26
CA ALA A 520 14.27 -19.89 -1.23
C ALA A 520 15.02 -21.19 -1.57
N ALA A 521 14.62 -22.30 -0.95
CA ALA A 521 15.22 -23.62 -1.18
C ALA A 521 15.11 -24.02 -2.66
N LYS A 522 13.94 -23.82 -3.25
CA LYS A 522 13.69 -24.12 -4.66
C LYS A 522 14.47 -23.21 -5.60
N LEU A 523 14.42 -21.89 -5.41
CA LEU A 523 15.11 -20.92 -6.28
C LEU A 523 16.64 -21.04 -6.19
N ALA A 524 17.15 -21.41 -5.03
CA ALA A 524 18.58 -21.66 -4.83
C ALA A 524 19.05 -23.02 -5.36
N HIS A 525 18.13 -23.93 -5.68
CA HIS A 525 18.42 -25.34 -5.98
C HIS A 525 19.30 -25.98 -4.88
N ASP A 526 18.94 -25.74 -3.61
CA ASP A 526 19.66 -26.29 -2.47
C ASP A 526 19.06 -27.64 -2.07
N GLU A 527 19.64 -28.74 -2.55
CA GLU A 527 19.11 -30.10 -2.31
C GLU A 527 19.04 -30.45 -0.83
N ALA A 528 20.00 -30.00 0.00
CA ALA A 528 19.97 -30.25 1.43
C ALA A 528 18.77 -29.56 2.10
N LEU A 529 18.49 -28.30 1.73
CA LEU A 529 17.33 -27.58 2.25
C LEU A 529 16.01 -28.11 1.66
N MET A 530 16.00 -28.52 0.38
CA MET A 530 14.83 -29.16 -0.21
C MET A 530 14.53 -30.51 0.44
N GLU A 531 15.55 -31.26 0.86
CA GLU A 531 15.37 -32.51 1.60
C GLU A 531 14.75 -32.31 2.98
N VAL A 532 15.02 -31.19 3.65
CA VAL A 532 14.31 -30.81 4.90
C VAL A 532 12.80 -30.79 4.66
N PHE A 533 12.34 -30.24 3.52
CA PHE A 533 10.91 -30.25 3.17
C PHE A 533 10.39 -31.64 2.79
N ARG A 534 11.15 -32.44 2.03
CA ARG A 534 10.77 -33.82 1.65
C ARG A 534 10.65 -34.74 2.86
N SER A 535 11.52 -34.58 3.85
CA SER A 535 11.51 -35.38 5.07
C SER A 535 10.27 -35.13 5.94
N GLY A 536 9.59 -33.99 5.79
CA GLY A 536 8.43 -33.61 6.59
C GLY A 536 8.74 -33.37 8.07
N GLY A 537 7.70 -33.37 8.91
CA GLY A 537 7.83 -33.19 10.36
C GLY A 537 8.07 -31.75 10.81
N ASN A 538 8.70 -31.57 11.99
CA ASN A 538 8.95 -30.25 12.56
C ASN A 538 10.11 -29.55 11.85
N PHE A 539 9.79 -28.66 10.92
CA PHE A 539 10.74 -27.93 10.08
C PHE A 539 11.98 -27.40 10.81
N HIS A 540 11.78 -26.68 11.93
CA HIS A 540 12.90 -26.10 12.68
C HIS A 540 13.75 -27.15 13.42
N SER A 541 13.12 -28.21 13.92
CA SER A 541 13.84 -29.33 14.53
C SER A 541 14.67 -30.07 13.49
N THR A 542 14.15 -30.27 12.27
CA THR A 542 14.88 -30.92 11.18
C THR A 542 16.08 -30.08 10.75
N ILE A 543 15.93 -28.75 10.66
CA ILE A 543 17.07 -27.85 10.39
C ILE A 543 18.10 -27.94 11.52
N ALA A 544 17.68 -27.84 12.78
CA ALA A 544 18.60 -27.89 13.91
C ALA A 544 19.38 -29.21 13.95
N LYS A 545 18.69 -30.34 13.79
CA LYS A 545 19.34 -31.66 13.71
C LYS A 545 20.34 -31.73 12.57
N THR A 546 19.98 -31.22 11.39
CA THR A 546 20.83 -31.27 10.20
C THR A 546 22.07 -30.38 10.35
N VAL A 547 21.88 -29.14 10.81
CA VAL A 547 22.95 -28.13 10.92
C VAL A 547 23.90 -28.48 12.06
N PHE A 548 23.38 -28.84 13.24
CA PHE A 548 24.19 -29.12 14.43
C PHE A 548 24.57 -30.59 14.60
N LYS A 549 24.12 -31.47 13.68
CA LYS A 549 24.38 -32.92 13.70
C LYS A 549 23.98 -33.56 15.03
N LEU A 550 22.80 -33.20 15.53
CA LEU A 550 22.32 -33.63 16.86
C LEU A 550 22.09 -35.15 16.91
N PRO A 551 22.57 -35.86 17.94
CA PRO A 551 22.46 -37.30 18.06
C PRO A 551 21.12 -37.76 18.67
N CYS A 552 20.00 -37.19 18.24
CA CYS A 552 18.65 -37.56 18.69
C CYS A 552 17.67 -37.65 17.50
N ALA A 553 16.47 -38.21 17.70
CA ALA A 553 15.40 -38.14 16.70
C ALA A 553 14.92 -36.68 16.50
N VAL A 554 14.29 -36.37 15.37
CA VAL A 554 13.86 -34.97 15.06
C VAL A 554 12.83 -34.49 16.07
N GLU A 555 11.96 -35.39 16.50
CA GLU A 555 10.88 -35.18 17.43
C GLU A 555 11.40 -34.78 18.82
N GLU A 556 12.57 -35.29 19.21
CA GLU A 556 13.20 -35.06 20.52
C GLU A 556 13.99 -33.74 20.57
N VAL A 557 14.27 -33.11 19.42
CA VAL A 557 15.11 -31.89 19.36
C VAL A 557 14.50 -30.73 20.15
N ALA A 558 13.17 -30.58 20.10
CA ALA A 558 12.51 -29.47 20.79
C ALA A 558 12.69 -29.52 22.31
N ASP A 559 12.74 -30.74 22.86
CA ASP A 559 12.84 -30.99 24.30
C ASP A 559 14.30 -31.07 24.76
N LEU A 560 15.17 -31.73 23.98
CA LEU A 560 16.57 -31.98 24.36
C LEU A 560 17.53 -30.86 23.95
N TYR A 561 17.21 -30.11 22.89
CA TYR A 561 18.10 -29.13 22.24
C TYR A 561 17.34 -27.85 21.87
N SER A 562 16.59 -27.31 22.85
CA SER A 562 15.70 -26.17 22.59
C SER A 562 16.45 -24.91 22.12
N THR A 563 17.65 -24.65 22.65
CA THR A 563 18.47 -23.48 22.29
C THR A 563 18.94 -23.58 20.83
N GLU A 564 19.42 -24.73 20.42
CA GLU A 564 19.82 -25.04 19.05
C GLU A 564 18.63 -24.92 18.10
N ARG A 565 17.45 -25.40 18.50
CA ARG A 565 16.22 -25.23 17.73
C ARG A 565 15.86 -23.74 17.57
N GLN A 566 15.97 -22.93 18.61
CA GLN A 566 15.74 -21.49 18.51
C GLN A 566 16.80 -20.82 17.62
N ALA A 567 18.07 -21.24 17.70
CA ALA A 567 19.13 -20.74 16.84
C ALA A 567 18.89 -21.07 15.36
N ALA A 568 18.51 -22.31 15.05
CA ALA A 568 18.11 -22.72 13.71
C ALA A 568 16.93 -21.92 13.18
N LYS A 569 15.90 -21.69 14.01
CA LYS A 569 14.74 -20.86 13.66
C LYS A 569 15.15 -19.41 13.37
N ALA A 570 15.92 -18.80 14.27
CA ALA A 570 16.38 -17.43 14.16
C ALA A 570 17.24 -17.22 12.91
N VAL A 571 18.16 -18.15 12.61
CA VAL A 571 19.00 -18.07 11.40
C VAL A 571 18.15 -18.28 10.15
N THR A 572 17.29 -19.28 10.11
CA THR A 572 16.46 -19.58 8.92
C THR A 572 15.58 -18.39 8.52
N PHE A 573 14.89 -17.77 9.49
CA PHE A 573 14.07 -16.60 9.26
C PHE A 573 14.82 -15.28 9.34
N GLY A 574 16.08 -15.25 9.76
CA GLY A 574 16.86 -14.01 9.86
C GLY A 574 17.73 -13.79 8.63
N ILE A 575 18.37 -14.86 8.16
CA ILE A 575 19.43 -14.78 7.16
C ILE A 575 18.90 -14.51 5.76
N MET A 576 17.69 -15.01 5.46
CA MET A 576 16.95 -14.64 4.26
C MET A 576 16.71 -13.12 4.16
N TYR A 577 16.72 -12.41 5.31
CA TYR A 577 16.59 -10.94 5.39
C TYR A 577 17.90 -10.21 5.73
N GLY A 578 19.02 -10.89 5.59
CA GLY A 578 20.35 -10.35 5.86
C GLY A 578 20.58 -9.98 7.33
N ALA A 579 19.98 -10.72 8.26
CA ALA A 579 20.32 -10.59 9.68
C ALA A 579 21.75 -11.08 9.91
N GLY A 580 22.61 -10.21 10.43
CA GLY A 580 23.95 -10.58 10.86
C GLY A 580 23.98 -11.20 12.27
N ALA A 581 25.14 -11.73 12.67
CA ALA A 581 25.33 -12.44 13.94
C ALA A 581 24.81 -11.71 15.18
N LYS A 582 24.88 -10.37 15.23
CA LYS A 582 24.34 -9.59 16.36
C LYS A 582 22.82 -9.77 16.50
N LYS A 583 22.07 -9.65 15.40
CA LYS A 583 20.60 -9.78 15.45
C LYS A 583 20.17 -11.20 15.82
N ILE A 584 20.88 -12.20 15.31
CA ILE A 584 20.65 -13.60 15.65
C ILE A 584 20.93 -13.84 17.14
N SER A 585 22.06 -13.33 17.65
CA SER A 585 22.41 -13.36 19.07
C SER A 585 21.33 -12.75 19.96
N ASP A 586 20.85 -11.56 19.61
CA ASP A 586 19.78 -10.86 20.35
C ASP A 586 18.46 -11.67 20.34
N GLU A 587 18.06 -12.22 19.19
CA GLU A 587 16.80 -12.98 19.04
C GLU A 587 16.84 -14.33 19.77
N VAL A 588 17.95 -15.08 19.66
CA VAL A 588 18.11 -16.36 20.37
C VAL A 588 18.17 -16.14 21.86
N THR A 589 18.87 -15.09 22.32
CA THR A 589 18.92 -14.73 23.74
C THR A 589 17.52 -14.42 24.28
N LYS A 590 16.75 -13.64 23.52
CA LYS A 590 15.38 -13.27 23.90
C LYS A 590 14.43 -14.47 23.94
N SER A 591 14.52 -15.36 22.96
CA SER A 591 13.60 -16.51 22.80
C SER A 591 13.94 -17.70 23.69
N SER A 592 15.22 -17.96 23.95
CA SER A 592 15.68 -19.04 24.83
C SER A 592 15.78 -18.63 26.31
N GLY A 593 15.83 -17.32 26.59
CA GLY A 593 16.09 -16.80 27.94
C GLY A 593 17.54 -16.98 28.41
N THR A 594 18.41 -17.55 27.57
CA THR A 594 19.83 -17.83 27.87
C THR A 594 20.72 -16.94 27.02
N ILE A 595 21.81 -16.41 27.58
CA ILE A 595 22.74 -15.57 26.81
C ILE A 595 23.33 -16.37 25.66
N PHE A 596 23.07 -15.90 24.44
CA PHE A 596 23.63 -16.44 23.21
C PHE A 596 24.52 -15.38 22.59
N THR A 597 25.84 -15.59 22.60
CA THR A 597 26.83 -14.59 22.23
C THR A 597 26.87 -14.36 20.72
N LYS A 598 27.44 -13.21 20.32
CA LYS A 598 27.68 -12.91 18.91
C LYS A 598 28.64 -13.93 18.25
N GLY A 599 29.57 -14.49 19.02
CA GLY A 599 30.51 -15.52 18.54
C GLY A 599 29.77 -16.79 18.16
N GLU A 600 28.97 -17.33 19.08
CA GLU A 600 28.11 -18.50 18.85
C GLU A 600 27.17 -18.27 17.67
N ALA A 601 26.51 -17.10 17.59
CA ALA A 601 25.66 -16.76 16.45
C ALA A 601 26.41 -16.75 15.10
N GLN A 602 27.68 -16.36 15.09
CA GLN A 602 28.50 -16.40 13.88
C GLN A 602 28.88 -17.83 13.48
N GLU A 603 29.12 -18.70 14.46
CA GLU A 603 29.35 -20.14 14.24
C GLU A 603 28.10 -20.80 13.66
N VAL A 604 26.91 -20.57 14.24
CA VAL A 604 25.64 -21.09 13.69
C VAL A 604 25.41 -20.64 12.25
N ILE A 605 25.64 -19.36 11.95
CA ILE A 605 25.50 -18.85 10.57
C ILE A 605 26.47 -19.57 9.62
N THR A 606 27.68 -19.87 10.10
CA THR A 606 28.70 -20.56 9.31
C THR A 606 28.28 -22.00 9.04
N ASP A 607 27.84 -22.73 10.07
CA ASP A 607 27.37 -24.10 9.96
C ASP A 607 26.13 -24.22 9.08
N TYR A 608 25.18 -23.29 9.23
CA TYR A 608 23.98 -23.21 8.40
C TYR A 608 24.34 -23.13 6.91
N PHE A 609 25.27 -22.25 6.54
CA PHE A 609 25.68 -22.10 5.15
C PHE A 609 26.68 -23.15 4.65
N ASN A 610 27.37 -23.85 5.55
CA ASN A 610 28.16 -25.03 5.18
C ASN A 610 27.23 -26.19 4.79
N THR A 611 26.10 -26.32 5.48
CA THR A 611 25.04 -27.28 5.16
C THR A 611 24.26 -26.88 3.90
N PHE A 612 23.77 -25.64 3.85
CA PHE A 612 22.97 -25.09 2.74
C PHE A 612 23.82 -24.22 1.81
N HIS A 613 24.80 -24.86 1.16
CA HIS A 613 25.82 -24.15 0.39
C HIS A 613 25.28 -23.50 -0.90
N SER A 614 24.24 -24.07 -1.51
CA SER A 614 23.67 -23.56 -2.75
C SER A 614 22.82 -22.33 -2.45
N LEU A 615 22.13 -22.30 -1.31
CA LEU A 615 21.49 -21.11 -0.78
C LEU A 615 22.48 -19.95 -0.62
N LYS A 616 23.64 -20.18 0.01
CA LYS A 616 24.69 -19.13 0.13
C LYS A 616 25.17 -18.64 -1.23
N LYS A 617 25.41 -19.54 -2.17
CA LYS A 617 25.84 -19.19 -3.55
C LYS A 617 24.78 -18.35 -4.25
N TRP A 618 23.51 -18.74 -4.13
CA TRP A 618 22.38 -18.03 -4.72
C TRP A 618 22.22 -16.63 -4.11
N ILE A 619 22.30 -16.49 -2.78
CA ILE A 619 22.28 -15.17 -2.11
C ILE A 619 23.41 -14.29 -2.65
N THR A 620 24.65 -14.80 -2.61
CA THR A 620 25.84 -14.03 -3.05
C THR A 620 25.76 -13.62 -4.52
N TYR A 621 25.21 -14.50 -5.38
CA TYR A 621 25.00 -14.19 -6.79
C TYR A 621 24.01 -13.04 -6.97
N ASN A 622 22.87 -13.08 -6.29
CA ASN A 622 21.84 -12.06 -6.41
C ASN A 622 22.28 -10.73 -5.78
N GLU A 623 23.06 -10.74 -4.70
CA GLU A 623 23.69 -9.52 -4.16
C GLU A 623 24.54 -8.82 -5.21
N ARG A 624 25.43 -9.56 -5.86
CA ARG A 624 26.29 -9.02 -6.94
C ARG A 624 25.48 -8.55 -8.14
N PHE A 625 24.43 -9.29 -8.52
CA PHE A 625 23.55 -8.88 -9.60
C PHE A 625 22.87 -7.54 -9.29
N ILE A 626 22.33 -7.39 -8.07
CA ILE A 626 21.70 -6.15 -7.62
C ILE A 626 22.71 -5.00 -7.61
N GLU A 627 23.91 -5.23 -7.05
CA GLU A 627 25.00 -4.24 -7.00
C GLU A 627 25.40 -3.73 -8.39
N GLN A 628 25.40 -4.60 -9.39
CA GLN A 628 25.80 -4.26 -10.75
C GLN A 628 24.68 -3.61 -11.57
N ASN A 629 23.43 -4.05 -11.39
CA ASN A 629 22.33 -3.70 -12.30
C ASN A 629 21.33 -2.71 -11.72
N GLY A 630 21.22 -2.57 -10.39
CA GLY A 630 20.25 -1.68 -9.75
C GLY A 630 18.78 -2.09 -9.93
N PHE A 631 18.52 -3.34 -10.33
CA PHE A 631 17.20 -3.95 -10.33
C PHE A 631 17.30 -5.47 -10.20
N ILE A 632 16.19 -6.14 -9.97
CA ILE A 632 16.08 -7.60 -10.01
C ILE A 632 14.66 -8.04 -10.44
N TYR A 633 14.52 -9.23 -11.00
CA TYR A 633 13.22 -9.81 -11.36
C TYR A 633 12.84 -10.95 -10.40
N SER A 634 11.57 -11.01 -9.97
CA SER A 634 11.03 -12.19 -9.28
C SER A 634 10.83 -13.35 -10.26
N PHE A 635 10.52 -14.53 -9.72
CA PHE A 635 10.31 -15.74 -10.54
C PHE A 635 9.23 -15.53 -11.62
N PHE A 636 8.08 -14.94 -11.26
CA PHE A 636 6.98 -14.69 -12.20
C PHE A 636 7.20 -13.46 -13.09
N GLY A 637 8.33 -12.76 -12.93
CA GLY A 637 8.71 -11.67 -13.82
C GLY A 637 8.46 -10.26 -13.29
N ARG A 638 8.06 -10.07 -12.02
CA ARG A 638 7.93 -8.73 -11.44
C ARG A 638 9.30 -8.08 -11.37
N LYS A 639 9.41 -6.80 -11.70
CA LYS A 639 10.67 -6.05 -11.60
C LYS A 639 10.69 -5.22 -10.34
N ARG A 640 11.75 -5.35 -9.54
CA ARG A 640 12.08 -4.43 -8.44
C ARG A 640 13.26 -3.57 -8.82
N ARG A 641 13.08 -2.25 -8.83
CA ARG A 641 14.09 -1.22 -9.08
C ARG A 641 14.69 -0.77 -7.75
N LEU A 642 16.01 -0.72 -7.70
CA LEU A 642 16.79 -0.55 -6.48
C LEU A 642 17.77 0.62 -6.65
N HIS A 643 17.23 1.81 -6.93
CA HIS A 643 17.98 3.03 -7.27
C HIS A 643 19.10 3.37 -6.26
N ASN A 644 18.90 3.05 -4.99
CA ASN A 644 19.81 3.39 -3.90
C ASN A 644 20.99 2.40 -3.74
N VAL A 645 21.13 1.43 -4.65
CA VAL A 645 22.26 0.48 -4.62
C VAL A 645 23.61 1.15 -4.87
N HIS A 646 23.64 2.28 -5.59
CA HIS A 646 24.86 3.04 -5.85
C HIS A 646 25.07 4.19 -4.85
N SER A 647 24.31 4.22 -3.75
CA SER A 647 24.48 5.23 -2.71
C SER A 647 25.88 5.18 -2.09
N THR A 648 26.44 6.36 -1.82
CA THR A 648 27.72 6.54 -1.10
C THR A 648 27.59 6.14 0.37
N ASP A 649 26.37 6.22 0.93
CA ASP A 649 26.06 5.73 2.26
C ASP A 649 25.98 4.19 2.27
N LYS A 650 26.87 3.57 3.04
CA LYS A 650 26.96 2.11 3.15
C LYS A 650 25.71 1.50 3.77
N ALA A 651 25.08 2.16 4.75
CA ALA A 651 23.89 1.65 5.41
C ALA A 651 22.68 1.64 4.46
N ILE A 652 22.51 2.72 3.68
CA ILE A 652 21.47 2.80 2.64
C ILE A 652 21.71 1.71 1.59
N ARG A 653 22.93 1.60 1.06
CA ARG A 653 23.27 0.58 0.05
C ARG A 653 23.02 -0.84 0.56
N SER A 654 23.50 -1.19 1.75
CA SER A 654 23.29 -2.52 2.34
C SER A 654 21.81 -2.79 2.68
N HIS A 655 21.02 -1.77 3.00
CA HIS A 655 19.57 -1.93 3.14
C HIS A 655 18.90 -2.21 1.78
N THR A 656 19.29 -1.49 0.73
CA THR A 656 18.75 -1.68 -0.62
C THR A 656 19.03 -3.07 -1.17
N ILE A 657 20.25 -3.59 -1.01
CA ILE A 657 20.60 -4.95 -1.44
C ILE A 657 19.73 -5.99 -0.70
N ARG A 658 19.63 -5.89 0.63
CA ARG A 658 18.78 -6.78 1.43
C ARG A 658 17.31 -6.71 1.00
N SER A 659 16.79 -5.51 0.72
CA SER A 659 15.43 -5.35 0.22
C SER A 659 15.21 -6.07 -1.12
N GLY A 660 16.21 -6.10 -2.00
CA GLY A 660 16.14 -6.82 -3.28
C GLY A 660 16.16 -8.34 -3.11
N LEU A 661 16.94 -8.87 -2.16
CA LEU A 661 16.93 -10.30 -1.84
C LEU A 661 15.58 -10.74 -1.26
N ASN A 662 15.04 -9.98 -0.31
CA ASN A 662 13.74 -10.26 0.31
C ASN A 662 12.63 -10.31 -0.73
N PHE A 663 12.69 -9.41 -1.71
CA PHE A 663 11.72 -9.34 -2.79
C PHE A 663 11.62 -10.65 -3.58
N LEU A 664 12.73 -11.36 -3.81
CA LEU A 664 12.74 -12.60 -4.58
C LEU A 664 11.84 -13.68 -3.97
N VAL A 665 11.87 -13.82 -2.65
CA VAL A 665 11.09 -14.84 -1.93
C VAL A 665 9.69 -14.36 -1.59
N GLN A 666 9.54 -13.09 -1.17
CA GLN A 666 8.25 -12.51 -0.79
C GLN A 666 7.30 -12.37 -1.97
N SER A 667 7.80 -11.88 -3.11
CA SER A 667 6.99 -11.76 -4.32
C SER A 667 6.49 -13.12 -4.74
N THR A 668 7.38 -14.10 -4.86
CA THR A 668 7.04 -15.42 -5.37
C THR A 668 6.09 -16.17 -4.44
N ALA A 669 6.28 -16.12 -3.12
CA ALA A 669 5.33 -16.69 -2.16
C ALA A 669 3.94 -16.04 -2.26
N SER A 670 3.89 -14.71 -2.35
CA SER A 670 2.62 -13.98 -2.51
C SER A 670 1.92 -14.27 -3.83
N ASP A 671 2.68 -14.41 -4.91
CA ASP A 671 2.15 -14.68 -6.24
C ASP A 671 1.60 -16.13 -6.31
N ILE A 672 2.25 -17.11 -5.65
CA ILE A 672 1.72 -18.48 -5.50
C ILE A 672 0.37 -18.45 -4.76
N ASN A 673 0.30 -17.75 -3.63
CA ASN A 673 -0.92 -17.67 -2.83
C ASN A 673 -2.08 -17.02 -3.62
N LEU A 674 -1.80 -15.90 -4.30
CA LEU A 674 -2.79 -15.19 -5.11
C LEU A 674 -3.30 -16.04 -6.28
N LEU A 675 -2.40 -16.65 -7.06
CA LEU A 675 -2.78 -17.48 -8.20
C LEU A 675 -3.59 -18.71 -7.75
N GLY A 676 -3.19 -19.35 -6.64
CA GLY A 676 -3.96 -20.44 -6.04
C GLY A 676 -5.36 -20.01 -5.63
N ALA A 677 -5.50 -18.83 -5.02
CA ALA A 677 -6.80 -18.27 -4.65
C ALA A 677 -7.68 -17.95 -5.87
N VAL A 678 -7.08 -17.35 -6.91
CA VAL A 678 -7.76 -17.01 -8.18
C VAL A 678 -8.32 -18.26 -8.84
N ASP A 679 -7.49 -19.30 -8.99
CA ASP A 679 -7.89 -20.54 -9.65
C ASP A 679 -8.95 -21.30 -8.82
N ALA A 680 -8.77 -21.37 -7.49
CA ALA A 680 -9.74 -21.97 -6.59
C ALA A 680 -11.10 -21.25 -6.65
N HIS A 681 -11.10 -19.92 -6.66
CA HIS A 681 -12.32 -19.12 -6.75
C HIS A 681 -13.07 -19.32 -8.07
N ALA A 682 -12.32 -19.37 -9.18
CA ALA A 682 -12.91 -19.68 -10.49
C ALA A 682 -13.56 -21.07 -10.50
N HIS A 683 -12.90 -22.06 -9.90
CA HIS A 683 -13.42 -23.41 -9.78
C HIS A 683 -14.67 -23.49 -8.90
N ILE A 684 -14.65 -22.87 -7.71
CA ILE A 684 -15.80 -22.78 -6.79
C ILE A 684 -17.03 -22.20 -7.49
N LYS A 685 -16.85 -21.12 -8.26
CA LYS A 685 -17.94 -20.52 -9.05
C LYS A 685 -18.48 -21.47 -10.13
N GLN A 686 -17.61 -22.25 -10.76
CA GLN A 686 -17.99 -23.19 -11.82
C GLN A 686 -18.74 -24.40 -11.27
N THR A 687 -18.33 -24.94 -10.11
CA THR A 687 -18.92 -26.13 -9.51
C THR A 687 -20.11 -25.82 -8.61
N GLY A 688 -20.31 -24.56 -8.24
CA GLY A 688 -21.44 -24.14 -7.41
C GLY A 688 -21.27 -24.46 -5.92
N ILE A 689 -20.04 -24.74 -5.48
CA ILE A 689 -19.71 -24.96 -4.06
C ILE A 689 -20.08 -23.72 -3.26
N ASN A 690 -20.72 -23.91 -2.11
CA ASN A 690 -21.14 -22.81 -1.26
C ASN A 690 -19.99 -22.37 -0.33
N ALA A 691 -19.00 -21.75 -0.96
CA ALA A 691 -17.83 -21.17 -0.31
C ALA A 691 -17.59 -19.74 -0.81
N LYS A 692 -17.29 -18.83 0.10
CA LYS A 692 -16.99 -17.42 -0.19
C LYS A 692 -15.63 -17.07 0.39
N ILE A 693 -14.62 -16.99 -0.47
CA ILE A 693 -13.35 -16.36 -0.09
C ILE A 693 -13.62 -14.86 0.12
N PHE A 694 -13.24 -14.34 1.29
CA PHE A 694 -13.48 -12.94 1.64
C PHE A 694 -12.21 -12.13 1.89
N ALA A 695 -11.07 -12.78 2.17
CA ALA A 695 -9.82 -12.06 2.41
C ALA A 695 -8.57 -12.88 2.12
N LEU A 696 -7.53 -12.19 1.65
CA LEU A 696 -6.14 -12.64 1.64
C LEU A 696 -5.35 -11.76 2.61
N VAL A 697 -4.80 -12.35 3.66
CA VAL A 697 -4.10 -11.63 4.72
C VAL A 697 -2.76 -12.31 4.99
N HIS A 698 -1.66 -11.58 4.76
CA HIS A 698 -0.32 -12.16 4.77
C HIS A 698 -0.22 -13.34 3.78
N ASP A 699 0.11 -14.53 4.28
CA ASP A 699 0.20 -15.75 3.50
C ASP A 699 -1.06 -16.64 3.71
N SER A 700 -2.14 -16.07 4.30
CA SER A 700 -3.39 -16.78 4.57
C SER A 700 -4.52 -16.44 3.60
N ILE A 701 -5.37 -17.43 3.28
CA ILE A 701 -6.65 -17.30 2.57
C ILE A 701 -7.78 -17.58 3.54
N LEU A 702 -8.74 -16.67 3.64
CA LEU A 702 -9.89 -16.76 4.53
C LEU A 702 -11.18 -16.90 3.72
N ALA A 703 -11.98 -17.89 4.08
CA ALA A 703 -13.29 -18.11 3.49
C ALA A 703 -14.35 -18.44 4.53
N GLU A 704 -15.59 -18.14 4.18
CA GLU A 704 -16.78 -18.66 4.83
C GLU A 704 -17.33 -19.81 3.97
N VAL A 705 -17.55 -20.97 4.58
CA VAL A 705 -17.91 -22.20 3.87
C VAL A 705 -19.04 -22.91 4.59
N VAL A 706 -20.04 -23.38 3.86
CA VAL A 706 -21.12 -24.20 4.44
C VAL A 706 -20.55 -25.50 5.00
N GLU A 707 -21.08 -25.97 6.14
CA GLU A 707 -20.53 -27.13 6.84
C GLU A 707 -20.41 -28.39 5.97
N SER A 708 -21.33 -28.60 5.03
CA SER A 708 -21.32 -29.76 4.12
C SER A 708 -20.16 -29.75 3.12
N ASP A 709 -19.65 -28.57 2.75
CA ASP A 709 -18.73 -28.40 1.63
C ASP A 709 -17.28 -28.15 2.09
N ILE A 710 -17.02 -28.16 3.40
CA ILE A 710 -15.71 -27.80 3.97
C ILE A 710 -14.59 -28.71 3.45
N GLU A 711 -14.80 -30.03 3.45
CA GLU A 711 -13.78 -30.98 3.01
C GLU A 711 -13.44 -30.78 1.53
N GLU A 712 -14.46 -30.66 0.68
CA GLU A 712 -14.29 -30.41 -0.76
C GLU A 712 -13.60 -29.06 -1.01
N TYR A 713 -14.02 -28.00 -0.32
CA TYR A 713 -13.37 -26.69 -0.40
C TYR A 713 -11.89 -26.75 -0.02
N CYS A 714 -11.53 -27.45 1.07
CA CYS A 714 -10.14 -27.56 1.52
C CYS A 714 -9.28 -28.28 0.47
N GLU A 715 -9.78 -29.37 -0.11
CA GLU A 715 -9.06 -30.11 -1.16
C GLU A 715 -8.89 -29.27 -2.43
N ILE A 716 -9.92 -28.53 -2.84
CA ILE A 716 -9.85 -27.60 -3.98
C ILE A 716 -8.80 -26.52 -3.73
N LEU A 717 -8.90 -25.83 -2.60
CA LEU A 717 -7.97 -24.74 -2.29
C LEU A 717 -6.54 -25.25 -2.23
N LYS A 718 -6.31 -26.36 -1.53
CA LYS A 718 -5.01 -27.01 -1.44
C LYS A 718 -4.48 -27.40 -2.81
N HIS A 719 -5.30 -28.03 -3.64
CA HIS A 719 -4.93 -28.42 -5.00
C HIS A 719 -4.44 -27.22 -5.82
N PHE A 720 -5.24 -26.16 -5.90
CA PHE A 720 -4.92 -24.99 -6.71
C PHE A 720 -3.71 -24.20 -6.18
N VAL A 721 -3.56 -24.10 -4.86
CA VAL A 721 -2.37 -23.49 -4.24
C VAL A 721 -1.11 -24.31 -4.51
N GLN A 722 -1.21 -25.65 -4.48
CA GLN A 722 -0.09 -26.56 -4.68
C GLN A 722 0.21 -26.88 -6.16
N LEU A 723 -0.57 -26.35 -7.12
CA LEU A 723 -0.28 -26.51 -8.55
C LEU A 723 1.18 -26.10 -8.85
N ASP A 724 1.88 -26.96 -9.57
CA ASP A 724 3.26 -26.69 -9.96
C ASP A 724 3.30 -25.59 -11.02
N ARG A 725 3.71 -24.41 -10.57
CA ARG A 725 3.94 -23.22 -11.40
C ARG A 725 5.43 -23.02 -11.70
N GLY A 726 6.24 -24.08 -11.58
CA GLY A 726 7.70 -24.06 -11.78
C GLY A 726 8.51 -23.79 -10.51
N VAL A 727 7.85 -23.58 -9.37
CA VAL A 727 8.48 -23.30 -8.06
C VAL A 727 8.17 -24.41 -7.04
N SER A 728 7.74 -25.60 -7.47
CA SER A 728 7.49 -26.72 -6.56
C SER A 728 8.74 -27.58 -6.32
N ILE A 729 8.89 -28.10 -5.11
CA ILE A 729 9.89 -29.11 -4.74
C ILE A 729 9.29 -30.48 -5.06
N TYR A 730 10.00 -31.27 -5.87
CA TYR A 730 9.55 -32.61 -6.21
C TYR A 730 9.42 -33.48 -4.95
N GLY A 731 8.27 -34.13 -4.78
CA GLY A 731 7.96 -34.96 -3.61
C GLY A 731 7.59 -34.18 -2.34
N ALA A 732 7.58 -32.85 -2.38
CA ALA A 732 7.22 -32.00 -1.24
C ALA A 732 6.46 -30.77 -1.73
N PRO A 733 5.13 -30.82 -1.89
CA PRO A 733 4.37 -29.62 -2.22
C PRO A 733 4.46 -28.58 -1.09
N ILE A 734 4.22 -27.31 -1.41
CA ILE A 734 4.18 -26.25 -0.40
C ILE A 734 3.11 -26.57 0.64
N GLY A 735 3.43 -26.44 1.93
CA GLY A 735 2.50 -26.82 2.98
C GLY A 735 1.34 -25.82 3.11
N CYS A 736 0.13 -26.36 3.28
CA CYS A 736 -1.10 -25.61 3.52
C CYS A 736 -1.72 -26.09 4.83
N ASP A 737 -1.70 -25.24 5.86
CA ASP A 737 -2.29 -25.55 7.16
C ASP A 737 -3.71 -24.97 7.21
N PHE A 738 -4.70 -25.81 7.51
CA PHE A 738 -6.10 -25.41 7.58
C PHE A 738 -6.58 -25.38 9.04
N GLU A 739 -7.13 -24.23 9.44
CA GLU A 739 -7.88 -24.07 10.69
C GLU A 739 -9.36 -23.81 10.37
N ILE A 740 -10.25 -24.53 11.05
CA ILE A 740 -11.70 -24.43 10.84
C ILE A 740 -12.36 -24.06 12.16
N GLY A 741 -13.21 -23.04 12.14
CA GLY A 741 -13.86 -22.54 13.35
C GLY A 741 -15.18 -21.84 13.08
N LYS A 742 -15.97 -21.59 14.13
CA LYS A 742 -17.16 -20.72 14.04
C LYS A 742 -16.79 -19.26 13.84
N ASP A 743 -15.57 -18.88 14.22
CA ASP A 743 -15.02 -17.54 14.09
C ASP A 743 -13.51 -17.60 13.80
N TYR A 744 -12.95 -16.48 13.35
CA TYR A 744 -11.55 -16.38 12.95
C TYR A 744 -10.55 -16.45 14.12
N SER A 745 -11.04 -16.44 15.37
CA SER A 745 -10.20 -16.75 16.54
C SER A 745 -10.08 -18.25 16.81
N MET A 746 -10.76 -19.09 16.02
CA MET A 746 -10.75 -20.56 16.14
C MET A 746 -11.17 -21.02 17.54
N GLY A 747 -12.21 -20.38 18.09
CA GLY A 747 -12.78 -20.69 19.40
C GLY A 747 -12.06 -20.07 20.59
N LYS A 748 -10.93 -19.38 20.39
CA LYS A 748 -10.20 -18.68 21.47
C LYS A 748 -11.07 -17.59 22.12
N PHE A 749 -11.91 -16.90 21.34
CA PHE A 749 -12.85 -15.90 21.86
C PHE A 749 -13.83 -16.53 22.86
N SER A 750 -14.54 -17.58 22.47
CA SER A 750 -15.50 -18.24 23.37
C SER A 750 -14.84 -18.85 24.60
N LYS A 751 -13.60 -19.36 24.45
CA LYS A 751 -12.82 -19.90 25.59
C LYS A 751 -12.45 -18.81 26.60
N GLN A 752 -12.14 -17.61 26.13
CA GLN A 752 -11.67 -16.52 26.99
C GLN A 752 -12.81 -15.67 27.56
N TYR A 753 -13.89 -15.46 26.80
CA TYR A 753 -14.95 -14.51 27.12
C TYR A 753 -16.34 -15.15 27.27
N GLY A 754 -16.45 -16.47 27.02
CA GLY A 754 -17.73 -17.19 27.03
C GLY A 754 -18.41 -17.21 25.66
N SER A 755 -19.32 -18.17 25.47
CA SER A 755 -20.26 -18.18 24.36
C SER A 755 -21.46 -17.32 24.75
N ASN A 756 -21.56 -16.11 24.21
CA ASN A 756 -22.87 -15.48 24.07
C ASN A 756 -23.63 -16.35 23.06
N ASN A 757 -24.65 -17.04 23.55
CA ASN A 757 -25.57 -17.85 22.76
C ASN A 757 -26.47 -16.94 21.93
#